data_AF-A0A5D0VAP5-F1
#
_entry.id   AF-A0A5D0VAP5-F1
#
_cell.length_a   1.000
_cell.length_b   1.000
_cell.length_c   1.000
_cell.angle_alpha   90.00
_cell.angle_beta   90.00
_cell.angle_gamma   90.00
#
_symmetry.space_group_name_H-M   'P 1'
#
loop_
_entity.id
_entity.type
_entity.pdbx_description
1 polymer ?
#
loop_
_entity_poly.entity_id
_entity_poly.type
_entity_poly.pdbx_seq_one_letter_code
_entity_poly.pdbx_strand_id
1 'polypeptide(L)'
;MRRIALSRRLTGFFSGWARCLAALNRLAKGRHSAALPGHPVQSGCRGRQQEEHSLKHRLIPALAILAGSTFSCIPAFADRLSPPDFDASAVSAELIDNALFLPPSDAKSALAPFEGRIDLSETAMPTAPESFKSNDVFGRDPQLFPQVSLEFITVGDDLVPSTQDVIRVGSTENGKSFWDVIVQPGKVWSEGDDGWSRASFPFSLVYMLEGETHNGVAMFLYKDGEVSDLRYQILTQTSPFYVEDYFTASGSVPATLAGTSVPDASQIKADYEKIVADREDFRTWKDLEKKVGAEALKDFNTAIRPSELVLDGLVVDDTFYLRSCPTPAGELPYCERQRFGVWSVSKSAVAATALLAVAEKYGPEVFNAKIADYVPQAAGLAGWDKVTFGNALNMATGMGYGQREAEPKTMWSPYSDDYYAFYEARSANEKLDILLKAAKPYDWGPGVMPRYRDEDMFLLGAALTNYLQSKEDPASDLWTFLQAEVYEPVGIHGMPNNQTIETGETSRQPIMAWGLYATAGDLVKIARLYQNGGRHDGKQILNADLITDIAVTEEPVGLPTSLDHKPYYSKAFWRYPFEGDDCSLFFPSMDGWGENHVMLMPGGVTAIRLARNWDGDESAKDVTSIIRTGNAISPFCADR
;
A
#
# COMPACT_ATOMS: atom_id res chain seq x y z
N MET A 1 -35.25 -28.57 -0.24
CA MET A 1 -34.16 -29.58 -0.18
C MET A 1 -33.33 -29.51 -1.45
N ARG A 2 -32.04 -29.14 -1.35
CA ARG A 2 -30.92 -29.32 -2.33
C ARG A 2 -29.74 -28.40 -1.95
N ARG A 3 -29.18 -28.63 -0.76
CA ARG A 3 -27.76 -28.31 -0.45
C ARG A 3 -26.96 -29.62 -0.60
N ILE A 4 -25.63 -29.56 -0.49
CA ILE A 4 -24.65 -30.65 -0.74
C ILE A 4 -24.38 -30.86 -2.25
N ALA A 5 -23.55 -30.00 -2.83
CA ALA A 5 -22.89 -30.24 -4.13
C ALA A 5 -21.56 -29.46 -4.36
N LEU A 6 -21.07 -28.64 -3.41
CA LEU A 6 -19.95 -27.71 -3.66
C LEU A 6 -18.67 -27.92 -2.82
N SER A 7 -18.73 -28.69 -1.72
CA SER A 7 -17.61 -28.86 -0.76
C SER A 7 -16.51 -29.85 -1.17
N ARG A 8 -16.28 -30.05 -2.48
CA ARG A 8 -15.32 -31.05 -3.01
C ARG A 8 -14.36 -30.55 -4.11
N ARG A 9 -14.21 -29.23 -4.30
CA ARG A 9 -13.17 -28.67 -5.21
C ARG A 9 -12.11 -27.78 -4.52
N LEU A 10 -12.38 -27.21 -3.35
CA LEU A 10 -11.41 -26.37 -2.63
C LEU A 10 -10.38 -27.16 -1.79
N THR A 11 -10.61 -28.44 -1.52
CA THR A 11 -9.68 -29.29 -0.73
C THR A 11 -8.42 -29.76 -1.48
N GLY A 12 -8.11 -29.20 -2.65
CA GLY A 12 -6.95 -29.58 -3.47
C GLY A 12 -5.64 -28.89 -3.09
N PHE A 13 -5.69 -27.58 -2.81
CA PHE A 13 -4.51 -26.72 -2.77
C PHE A 13 -3.68 -26.80 -1.47
N PHE A 14 -4.32 -27.04 -0.31
CA PHE A 14 -3.63 -27.11 0.99
C PHE A 14 -2.75 -28.36 1.20
N SER A 15 -2.48 -29.15 0.17
CA SER A 15 -1.69 -30.39 0.27
C SER A 15 -0.17 -30.22 0.14
N GLY A 16 0.32 -29.03 -0.25
CA GLY A 16 1.75 -28.72 -0.37
C GLY A 16 2.46 -28.59 0.99
N TRP A 17 2.08 -27.59 1.79
CA TRP A 17 2.74 -27.26 3.06
C TRP A 17 2.75 -28.42 4.07
N ALA A 18 1.61 -29.10 4.24
CA ALA A 18 1.46 -30.19 5.21
C ALA A 18 2.38 -31.40 4.96
N ARG A 19 2.90 -31.58 3.74
CA ARG A 19 3.81 -32.68 3.39
C ARG A 19 5.28 -32.41 3.74
N CYS A 20 5.69 -31.15 3.84
CA CYS A 20 7.09 -30.79 4.11
C CYS A 20 7.47 -31.07 5.58
N LEU A 21 6.67 -30.59 6.54
CA LEU A 21 6.91 -30.83 7.97
C LEU A 21 6.86 -32.32 8.37
N ALA A 22 6.05 -33.12 7.66
CA ALA A 22 5.91 -34.56 7.91
C ALA A 22 7.18 -35.36 7.55
N ALA A 23 8.02 -34.85 6.64
CA ALA A 23 9.28 -35.49 6.24
C ALA A 23 10.41 -35.22 7.26
N LEU A 24 10.58 -33.96 7.66
CA LEU A 24 11.64 -33.53 8.57
C LEU A 24 11.56 -34.22 9.95
N ASN A 25 10.34 -34.41 10.48
CA ASN A 25 10.12 -35.01 11.79
C ASN A 25 10.38 -36.54 11.87
N ARG A 26 10.79 -37.19 10.76
CA ARG A 26 11.12 -38.64 10.73
C ARG A 26 12.61 -38.97 10.68
N LEU A 27 13.50 -37.99 10.52
CA LEU A 27 14.96 -38.21 10.47
C LEU A 27 15.69 -37.98 11.82
N ALA A 28 15.02 -37.37 12.80
CA ALA A 28 15.66 -36.89 14.04
C ALA A 28 15.69 -37.88 15.25
N LYS A 29 15.45 -39.18 15.05
CA LYS A 29 15.45 -40.19 16.14
C LYS A 29 16.16 -41.50 15.75
N GLY A 30 17.51 -41.53 15.89
CA GLY A 30 18.35 -42.54 15.21
C GLY A 30 19.56 -43.17 15.95
N ARG A 31 19.84 -42.86 17.22
CA ARG A 31 20.91 -43.45 18.10
C ARG A 31 22.39 -43.17 17.76
N HIS A 32 23.21 -43.03 18.81
CA HIS A 32 24.68 -43.22 18.76
C HIS A 32 25.05 -44.72 18.81
N SER A 33 26.18 -45.14 18.21
CA SER A 33 27.45 -45.31 18.96
C SER A 33 28.53 -46.16 18.22
N ALA A 34 29.79 -45.75 18.39
CA ALA A 34 31.05 -46.54 18.40
C ALA A 34 31.69 -47.15 17.11
N ALA A 35 33.01 -46.89 17.04
CA ALA A 35 34.13 -47.73 16.53
C ALA A 35 34.59 -47.67 15.04
N LEU A 36 35.91 -47.47 14.90
CA LEU A 36 36.81 -47.60 13.73
C LEU A 36 37.51 -49.00 13.76
N PRO A 37 38.46 -49.40 12.86
CA PRO A 37 39.11 -48.70 11.72
C PRO A 37 39.21 -49.49 10.38
N GLY A 38 39.77 -48.87 9.32
CA GLY A 38 40.21 -49.58 8.09
C GLY A 38 40.79 -48.67 6.98
N HIS A 39 41.95 -49.02 6.42
CA HIS A 39 42.70 -48.23 5.40
C HIS A 39 42.25 -48.49 3.94
N PRO A 40 42.68 -47.66 2.94
CA PRO A 40 42.01 -47.51 1.64
C PRO A 40 42.62 -48.30 0.46
N VAL A 41 41.93 -48.27 -0.68
CA VAL A 41 42.44 -48.73 -2.00
C VAL A 41 42.11 -47.69 -3.08
N GLN A 42 43.07 -47.39 -3.95
CA GLN A 42 42.88 -46.63 -5.20
C GLN A 42 42.55 -47.56 -6.38
N SER A 43 41.81 -47.07 -7.37
CA SER A 43 41.96 -47.54 -8.75
C SER A 43 41.56 -46.44 -9.74
N GLY A 44 42.18 -46.43 -10.93
CA GLY A 44 41.87 -45.49 -12.00
C GLY A 44 42.67 -45.74 -13.29
N CYS A 45 42.10 -45.32 -14.42
CA CYS A 45 42.73 -45.24 -15.75
C CYS A 45 42.27 -43.91 -16.36
N ARG A 46 43.14 -43.01 -16.83
CA ARG A 46 44.06 -43.07 -18.00
C ARG A 46 43.30 -43.21 -19.35
N GLY A 47 43.46 -42.31 -20.32
CA GLY A 47 44.16 -41.00 -20.32
C GLY A 47 44.63 -40.51 -21.70
N ARG A 48 45.43 -39.43 -21.70
CA ARG A 48 46.12 -38.74 -22.84
C ARG A 48 45.20 -37.92 -23.77
N GLN A 49 45.55 -36.69 -24.23
CA GLN A 49 46.77 -36.19 -24.94
C GLN A 49 46.91 -36.78 -26.35
N GLN A 50 47.35 -36.10 -27.43
CA GLN A 50 48.08 -34.81 -27.65
C GLN A 50 47.78 -34.33 -29.11
N GLU A 51 48.12 -33.16 -29.68
CA GLU A 51 48.94 -31.96 -29.36
C GLU A 51 48.45 -30.73 -30.22
N GLU A 52 49.21 -29.61 -30.30
CA GLU A 52 48.93 -28.41 -31.13
C GLU A 52 49.51 -28.48 -32.58
N HIS A 53 49.04 -27.64 -33.53
CA HIS A 53 49.88 -26.70 -34.33
C HIS A 53 49.22 -25.97 -35.54
N SER A 54 49.23 -24.61 -35.51
CA SER A 54 49.92 -23.70 -36.47
C SER A 54 49.61 -23.66 -38.00
N LEU A 55 48.94 -22.54 -38.41
CA LEU A 55 49.29 -21.60 -39.52
C LEU A 55 49.01 -21.84 -41.03
N LYS A 56 48.53 -20.73 -41.66
CA LYS A 56 48.77 -20.14 -43.02
C LYS A 56 47.64 -20.09 -44.07
N HIS A 57 47.61 -18.94 -44.78
CA HIS A 57 46.59 -18.47 -45.71
C HIS A 57 46.56 -19.14 -47.10
N ARG A 58 45.41 -19.03 -47.78
CA ARG A 58 45.30 -18.71 -49.22
C ARG A 58 44.10 -17.79 -49.50
N LEU A 59 44.25 -16.83 -50.42
CA LEU A 59 43.12 -16.20 -51.16
C LEU A 59 42.83 -17.06 -52.42
N ILE A 60 41.72 -16.96 -53.16
CA ILE A 60 41.29 -15.98 -54.20
C ILE A 60 40.06 -16.67 -54.90
N PRO A 61 39.03 -16.02 -55.53
CA PRO A 61 38.51 -14.65 -55.53
C PRO A 61 37.00 -14.60 -55.10
N ALA A 62 36.32 -13.48 -55.39
CA ALA A 62 34.88 -13.26 -55.13
C ALA A 62 33.94 -13.78 -56.24
N LEU A 63 32.65 -13.92 -55.89
CA LEU A 63 31.52 -13.70 -56.80
C LEU A 63 30.51 -12.80 -56.09
N ALA A 64 29.91 -11.84 -56.80
CA ALA A 64 29.03 -10.82 -56.20
C ALA A 64 27.55 -11.19 -56.34
N ILE A 65 26.77 -10.92 -55.30
CA ILE A 65 25.30 -10.85 -55.34
C ILE A 65 24.91 -9.54 -54.66
N LEU A 66 24.13 -8.69 -55.35
CA LEU A 66 23.49 -7.55 -54.72
C LEU A 66 22.26 -8.04 -53.95
N ALA A 67 22.19 -7.72 -52.66
CA ALA A 67 20.95 -7.69 -51.90
C ALA A 67 20.77 -6.25 -51.37
N GLY A 68 19.59 -5.68 -51.55
CA GLY A 68 19.34 -4.26 -51.25
C GLY A 68 19.39 -3.96 -49.76
N SER A 69 19.87 -2.76 -49.41
CA SER A 69 19.78 -2.22 -48.06
C SER A 69 18.31 -1.91 -47.70
N THR A 70 17.63 -2.86 -47.07
CA THR A 70 16.44 -2.55 -46.28
C THR A 70 16.89 -1.72 -45.08
N PHE A 71 16.69 -0.40 -45.14
CA PHE A 71 16.64 0.40 -43.93
C PHE A 71 15.50 -0.15 -43.08
N SER A 72 15.83 -0.76 -41.94
CA SER A 72 14.83 -0.98 -40.90
C SER A 72 14.36 0.40 -40.45
N CYS A 73 13.11 0.74 -40.74
CA CYS A 73 12.45 1.82 -40.02
C CYS A 73 12.38 1.40 -38.55
N ILE A 74 13.30 1.90 -37.75
CA ILE A 74 13.05 2.09 -36.32
C ILE A 74 11.78 2.94 -36.26
N PRO A 75 10.69 2.48 -35.60
CA PRO A 75 9.52 3.32 -35.45
C PRO A 75 9.96 4.58 -34.72
N ALA A 76 9.61 5.75 -35.26
CA ALA A 76 9.73 6.96 -34.49
C ALA A 76 8.77 6.82 -33.30
N PHE A 77 9.30 6.86 -32.07
CA PHE A 77 8.46 7.07 -30.91
C PHE A 77 7.69 8.37 -31.13
N ALA A 78 6.38 8.36 -30.91
CA ALA A 78 5.60 9.57 -31.02
C ALA A 78 5.93 10.46 -29.82
N ASP A 79 6.63 11.58 -30.05
CA ASP A 79 7.02 12.52 -28.98
C ASP A 79 5.82 13.16 -28.26
N ARG A 80 4.60 13.00 -28.81
CA ARG A 80 3.32 13.54 -28.32
C ARG A 80 2.15 12.62 -28.70
N LEU A 81 1.11 12.65 -27.88
CA LEU A 81 -0.22 12.12 -28.24
C LEU A 81 -1.00 13.17 -29.07
N SER A 82 -1.67 12.70 -30.12
CA SER A 82 -2.46 13.48 -31.07
C SER A 82 -3.96 13.21 -30.91
N PRO A 83 -4.87 14.08 -31.39
CA PRO A 83 -6.31 13.89 -31.16
C PRO A 83 -6.90 12.51 -31.57
N PRO A 84 -6.47 11.85 -32.67
CA PRO A 84 -6.88 10.49 -32.99
C PRO A 84 -6.50 9.41 -31.96
N ASP A 85 -5.48 9.64 -31.12
CA ASP A 85 -5.07 8.69 -30.08
C ASP A 85 -6.06 8.64 -28.90
N PHE A 86 -7.00 9.59 -28.84
CA PHE A 86 -8.08 9.70 -27.85
C PHE A 86 -9.45 9.25 -28.40
N ASP A 87 -9.47 8.36 -29.39
CA ASP A 87 -10.69 7.70 -29.88
C ASP A 87 -10.93 6.40 -29.09
N ALA A 88 -12.13 6.17 -28.55
CA ALA A 88 -12.46 4.93 -27.83
C ALA A 88 -12.35 3.64 -28.67
N SER A 89 -12.29 3.74 -30.01
CA SER A 89 -12.01 2.61 -30.90
C SER A 89 -10.52 2.26 -31.02
N ALA A 90 -9.61 3.08 -30.48
CA ALA A 90 -8.17 2.83 -30.40
C ALA A 90 -7.80 1.83 -29.27
N VAL A 91 -8.27 0.59 -29.43
CA VAL A 91 -8.10 -0.48 -28.44
C VAL A 91 -6.70 -1.11 -28.54
N SER A 92 -5.85 -0.88 -27.54
CA SER A 92 -4.58 -1.60 -27.36
C SER A 92 -4.18 -1.66 -25.88
N ALA A 93 -3.81 -2.86 -25.42
CA ALA A 93 -3.27 -3.12 -24.08
C ALA A 93 -1.78 -2.77 -23.95
N GLU A 94 -1.13 -2.36 -25.05
CA GLU A 94 0.29 -1.96 -25.04
C GLU A 94 0.48 -0.65 -24.26
N LEU A 95 1.49 -0.63 -23.39
CA LEU A 95 1.87 0.57 -22.65
C LEU A 95 2.76 1.47 -23.52
N ILE A 96 2.54 2.77 -23.38
CA ILE A 96 3.35 3.84 -23.98
C ILE A 96 4.07 4.62 -22.88
N ASP A 97 5.15 5.31 -23.25
CA ASP A 97 6.01 6.05 -22.30
C ASP A 97 5.19 6.98 -21.39
N ASN A 98 5.37 6.83 -20.09
CA ASN A 98 4.70 7.61 -19.05
C ASN A 98 4.87 9.14 -19.25
N ALA A 99 5.96 9.59 -19.87
CA ALA A 99 6.22 10.99 -20.18
C ALA A 99 5.14 11.60 -21.11
N LEU A 100 4.45 10.81 -21.92
CA LEU A 100 3.38 11.28 -22.82
C LEU A 100 2.09 11.69 -22.09
N PHE A 101 2.00 11.43 -20.78
CA PHE A 101 0.91 11.88 -19.91
C PHE A 101 1.32 13.06 -19.00
N LEU A 102 2.50 13.63 -19.20
CA LEU A 102 3.03 14.79 -18.49
C LEU A 102 3.23 15.97 -19.45
N PRO A 103 3.17 17.23 -18.99
CA PRO A 103 3.51 18.37 -19.83
C PRO A 103 4.97 18.27 -20.33
N PRO A 104 5.24 18.25 -21.65
CA PRO A 104 6.61 18.27 -22.17
C PRO A 104 7.32 19.59 -21.85
N SER A 105 8.65 19.62 -22.00
CA SER A 105 9.48 20.78 -21.61
C SER A 105 9.26 22.04 -22.45
N ASP A 106 8.56 21.94 -23.59
CA ASP A 106 8.11 23.06 -24.42
C ASP A 106 6.56 23.23 -24.43
N ALA A 107 5.87 22.62 -23.46
CA ALA A 107 4.44 22.82 -23.27
C ALA A 107 4.08 24.30 -23.08
N LYS A 108 2.98 24.72 -23.71
CA LYS A 108 2.36 26.03 -23.48
C LYS A 108 1.33 25.90 -22.36
N SER A 109 0.93 27.01 -21.74
CA SER A 109 -0.27 27.06 -20.90
C SER A 109 -1.50 26.52 -21.66
N ALA A 110 -2.48 25.98 -20.96
CA ALA A 110 -3.75 25.59 -21.58
C ALA A 110 -4.43 26.77 -22.29
N LEU A 111 -5.14 26.50 -23.39
CA LEU A 111 -5.80 27.53 -24.21
C LEU A 111 -6.98 28.18 -23.48
N ALA A 112 -7.60 27.42 -22.58
CA ALA A 112 -8.61 27.86 -21.61
C ALA A 112 -8.46 27.01 -20.32
N PRO A 113 -8.90 27.51 -19.14
CA PRO A 113 -9.07 26.64 -17.98
C PRO A 113 -10.17 25.60 -18.27
N PHE A 114 -10.00 24.38 -17.75
CA PHE A 114 -11.08 23.42 -17.62
C PHE A 114 -11.90 23.69 -16.35
N GLU A 115 -13.22 23.75 -16.48
CA GLU A 115 -14.18 23.57 -15.40
C GLU A 115 -15.36 22.75 -15.94
N GLY A 116 -15.72 21.66 -15.25
CA GLY A 116 -16.88 20.86 -15.63
C GLY A 116 -16.92 19.45 -15.06
N ARG A 117 -17.96 18.72 -15.46
CA ARG A 117 -18.16 17.29 -15.17
C ARG A 117 -18.03 16.45 -16.42
N ILE A 118 -17.24 15.39 -16.36
CA ILE A 118 -17.09 14.37 -17.40
C ILE A 118 -17.74 13.08 -16.90
N ASP A 119 -18.72 12.57 -17.64
CA ASP A 119 -19.32 11.26 -17.39
C ASP A 119 -18.64 10.22 -18.29
N LEU A 120 -18.00 9.22 -17.65
CA LEU A 120 -17.28 8.11 -18.28
C LEU A 120 -18.14 6.84 -18.35
N SER A 121 -18.04 6.10 -19.45
CA SER A 121 -18.81 4.87 -19.67
C SER A 121 -18.12 3.61 -19.12
N GLU A 122 -18.88 2.66 -18.56
CA GLU A 122 -18.36 1.33 -18.20
C GLU A 122 -17.82 0.61 -19.45
N THR A 123 -16.54 0.25 -19.42
CA THR A 123 -15.78 -0.13 -20.62
C THR A 123 -14.84 -1.30 -20.33
N ALA A 124 -14.75 -2.30 -21.21
CA ALA A 124 -13.81 -3.40 -21.05
C ALA A 124 -12.36 -2.94 -21.20
N MET A 125 -11.51 -3.29 -20.23
CA MET A 125 -10.11 -2.88 -20.19
C MET A 125 -9.22 -3.84 -21.01
N PRO A 126 -8.48 -3.35 -22.01
CA PRO A 126 -7.40 -4.12 -22.62
C PRO A 126 -6.28 -4.31 -21.60
N THR A 127 -6.15 -5.55 -21.13
CA THR A 127 -5.28 -5.93 -20.01
C THR A 127 -4.16 -6.86 -20.46
N ALA A 128 -3.04 -6.82 -19.75
CA ALA A 128 -2.00 -7.84 -19.78
C ALA A 128 -1.84 -8.38 -18.35
N PRO A 129 -2.24 -9.63 -18.06
CA PRO A 129 -2.74 -10.67 -18.97
C PRO A 129 -4.12 -10.34 -19.59
N GLU A 130 -4.39 -10.90 -20.77
CA GLU A 130 -5.63 -10.70 -21.55
C GLU A 130 -6.90 -11.20 -20.83
N SER A 131 -6.76 -12.23 -19.99
CA SER A 131 -7.85 -12.75 -19.14
C SER A 131 -7.34 -13.00 -17.73
N PHE A 132 -8.19 -12.66 -16.75
CA PHE A 132 -7.92 -12.88 -15.33
C PHE A 132 -8.38 -14.28 -14.90
N LYS A 133 -7.90 -14.76 -13.74
CA LYS A 133 -8.29 -16.03 -13.10
C LYS A 133 -9.79 -16.09 -12.81
N SER A 134 -10.40 -14.95 -12.49
CA SER A 134 -11.84 -14.78 -12.38
C SER A 134 -12.26 -13.43 -12.97
N ASN A 135 -13.35 -13.45 -13.73
CA ASN A 135 -14.10 -12.25 -14.14
C ASN A 135 -15.42 -12.10 -13.33
N ASP A 136 -15.53 -12.83 -12.22
CA ASP A 136 -16.60 -12.72 -11.22
C ASP A 136 -15.95 -12.69 -9.82
N VAL A 137 -15.91 -11.50 -9.23
CA VAL A 137 -15.48 -11.23 -7.85
C VAL A 137 -16.64 -10.51 -7.17
N PHE A 138 -17.30 -11.17 -6.22
CA PHE A 138 -18.54 -10.70 -5.57
C PHE A 138 -19.69 -10.33 -6.54
N GLY A 139 -19.78 -10.95 -7.72
CA GLY A 139 -20.77 -10.59 -8.74
C GLY A 139 -20.37 -9.39 -9.60
N ARG A 140 -19.10 -8.96 -9.52
CA ARG A 140 -18.50 -7.86 -10.28
C ARG A 140 -17.37 -8.34 -11.19
N ASP A 141 -17.14 -7.61 -12.27
CA ASP A 141 -16.11 -7.91 -13.26
C ASP A 141 -14.89 -6.97 -13.09
N PRO A 142 -13.72 -7.49 -12.65
CA PRO A 142 -12.50 -6.69 -12.50
C PRO A 142 -11.84 -6.30 -13.85
N GLN A 143 -12.25 -6.87 -14.99
CA GLN A 143 -11.74 -6.46 -16.31
C GLN A 143 -12.54 -5.29 -16.92
N LEU A 144 -13.47 -4.66 -16.18
CA LEU A 144 -14.20 -3.46 -16.62
C LEU A 144 -13.71 -2.19 -15.90
N PHE A 145 -13.40 -1.13 -16.65
CA PHE A 145 -13.28 0.22 -16.13
C PHE A 145 -14.68 0.71 -15.71
N PRO A 146 -14.87 1.29 -14.52
CA PRO A 146 -16.19 1.62 -14.00
C PRO A 146 -16.84 2.81 -14.72
N GLN A 147 -18.18 2.79 -14.81
CA GLN A 147 -18.94 4.00 -15.11
C GLN A 147 -18.78 4.98 -13.94
N VAL A 148 -18.28 6.19 -14.19
CA VAL A 148 -18.00 7.18 -13.14
C VAL A 148 -18.14 8.61 -13.67
N SER A 149 -18.65 9.50 -12.83
CA SER A 149 -18.66 10.94 -13.09
C SER A 149 -17.49 11.60 -12.37
N LEU A 150 -16.66 12.36 -13.09
CA LEU A 150 -15.52 13.09 -12.56
C LEU A 150 -15.73 14.59 -12.76
N GLU A 151 -15.56 15.38 -11.70
CA GLU A 151 -15.68 16.84 -11.74
C GLU A 151 -14.32 17.47 -11.48
N PHE A 152 -13.92 18.46 -12.29
CA PHE A 152 -12.64 19.15 -12.15
C PHE A 152 -12.77 20.66 -12.34
N ILE A 153 -11.89 21.40 -11.67
CA ILE A 153 -11.60 22.82 -11.90
C ILE A 153 -10.12 23.00 -12.22
N THR A 154 -9.74 24.16 -12.77
CA THR A 154 -8.33 24.53 -12.99
C THR A 154 -7.87 25.52 -11.93
N VAL A 155 -6.76 25.22 -11.25
CA VAL A 155 -6.11 26.14 -10.29
C VAL A 155 -4.67 26.39 -10.73
N GLY A 156 -4.44 27.54 -11.38
CA GLY A 156 -3.16 27.83 -12.02
C GLY A 156 -2.97 26.96 -13.26
N ASP A 157 -2.06 26.00 -13.19
CA ASP A 157 -1.82 24.96 -14.20
C ASP A 157 -2.19 23.55 -13.69
N ASP A 158 -2.62 23.39 -12.44
CA ASP A 158 -3.10 22.11 -11.89
C ASP A 158 -4.58 21.86 -12.23
N LEU A 159 -4.88 20.61 -12.60
CA LEU A 159 -6.25 20.09 -12.74
C LEU A 159 -6.70 19.54 -11.38
N VAL A 160 -7.69 20.15 -10.74
CA VAL A 160 -8.09 19.81 -9.36
C VAL A 160 -9.46 19.12 -9.37
N PRO A 161 -9.59 17.86 -8.92
CA PRO A 161 -10.89 17.20 -8.82
C PRO A 161 -11.74 17.76 -7.67
N SER A 162 -13.07 17.71 -7.77
CA SER A 162 -13.98 18.20 -6.72
C SER A 162 -13.90 17.37 -5.42
N THR A 163 -13.44 16.12 -5.51
CA THR A 163 -13.10 15.27 -4.38
C THR A 163 -11.78 14.53 -4.61
N GLN A 164 -11.08 14.24 -3.51
CA GLN A 164 -9.91 13.36 -3.48
C GLN A 164 -10.19 12.04 -2.73
N ASP A 165 -11.41 11.86 -2.21
CA ASP A 165 -11.88 10.63 -1.53
C ASP A 165 -12.27 9.52 -2.52
N VAL A 166 -12.57 8.32 -2.01
CA VAL A 166 -13.02 7.17 -2.80
C VAL A 166 -14.39 7.45 -3.44
N ILE A 167 -14.40 7.62 -4.76
CA ILE A 167 -15.62 7.72 -5.58
C ILE A 167 -16.20 6.30 -5.70
N ARG A 168 -17.16 5.99 -4.83
CA ARG A 168 -17.80 4.67 -4.75
C ARG A 168 -18.75 4.46 -5.94
N VAL A 169 -18.40 3.51 -6.81
CA VAL A 169 -19.18 3.11 -7.99
C VAL A 169 -19.28 1.58 -8.08
N GLY A 170 -18.16 0.84 -8.17
CA GLY A 170 -18.17 -0.63 -8.20
C GLY A 170 -18.63 -1.29 -6.89
N SER A 171 -18.38 -0.63 -5.74
CA SER A 171 -18.91 -1.07 -4.44
C SER A 171 -20.37 -0.70 -4.17
N THR A 172 -21.04 -0.01 -5.10
CA THR A 172 -22.49 0.26 -5.05
C THR A 172 -23.28 -0.90 -5.69
N GLU A 173 -24.58 -0.72 -5.95
CA GLU A 173 -25.35 -1.68 -6.77
C GLU A 173 -25.30 -1.36 -8.29
N ASN A 174 -24.82 -0.18 -8.68
CA ASN A 174 -24.76 0.26 -10.08
C ASN A 174 -23.66 -0.46 -10.88
N GLY A 175 -23.76 -0.43 -12.21
CA GLY A 175 -22.76 -1.01 -13.12
C GLY A 175 -22.54 -2.53 -12.95
N LYS A 176 -21.39 -3.00 -13.42
CA LYS A 176 -20.83 -4.35 -13.25
C LYS A 176 -19.37 -4.35 -12.84
N SER A 177 -18.63 -3.27 -13.09
CA SER A 177 -17.21 -3.15 -12.70
C SER A 177 -17.03 -3.42 -11.21
N PHE A 178 -15.92 -4.07 -10.88
CA PHE A 178 -15.48 -4.26 -9.49
C PHE A 178 -15.06 -2.94 -8.84
N TRP A 179 -14.50 -2.01 -9.61
CA TRP A 179 -13.67 -0.93 -9.06
C TRP A 179 -14.46 0.30 -8.60
N ASP A 180 -14.08 0.81 -7.44
CA ASP A 180 -14.22 2.21 -7.07
C ASP A 180 -12.99 3.00 -7.58
N VAL A 181 -13.08 4.33 -7.61
CA VAL A 181 -12.01 5.18 -8.17
C VAL A 181 -11.55 6.24 -7.16
N ILE A 182 -10.24 6.41 -7.03
CA ILE A 182 -9.63 7.60 -6.44
C ILE A 182 -9.01 8.43 -7.57
N VAL A 183 -9.24 9.74 -7.57
CA VAL A 183 -8.61 10.70 -8.49
C VAL A 183 -7.87 11.75 -7.67
N GLN A 184 -6.70 12.20 -8.15
CA GLN A 184 -5.88 13.19 -7.44
C GLN A 184 -5.47 14.33 -8.41
N PRO A 185 -5.00 15.49 -7.90
CA PRO A 185 -4.75 16.67 -8.72
C PRO A 185 -3.70 16.43 -9.83
N GLY A 186 -4.06 16.74 -11.07
CA GLY A 186 -3.24 16.60 -12.28
C GLY A 186 -2.70 17.92 -12.82
N LYS A 187 -2.53 18.04 -14.14
CA LYS A 187 -2.10 19.25 -14.86
C LYS A 187 -2.95 19.55 -16.10
N VAL A 188 -3.02 20.82 -16.50
CA VAL A 188 -3.54 21.27 -17.80
C VAL A 188 -2.49 22.05 -18.60
N TRP A 189 -2.41 21.79 -19.91
CA TRP A 189 -1.45 22.45 -20.82
C TRP A 189 -1.95 22.47 -22.27
N SER A 190 -1.16 23.02 -23.20
CA SER A 190 -1.39 22.84 -24.64
C SER A 190 -0.08 22.57 -25.40
N GLU A 191 -0.18 21.91 -26.55
CA GLU A 191 0.97 21.45 -27.35
C GLU A 191 0.79 21.81 -28.83
N GLY A 192 1.87 22.22 -29.49
CA GLY A 192 1.82 22.61 -30.90
C GLY A 192 0.75 23.68 -31.14
N ASP A 193 0.02 23.54 -32.25
CA ASP A 193 -1.11 24.41 -32.63
C ASP A 193 -2.32 23.55 -33.06
N ASP A 194 -2.58 22.41 -32.38
CA ASP A 194 -3.64 21.45 -32.74
C ASP A 194 -5.07 21.89 -32.35
N GLY A 195 -5.18 23.00 -31.61
CA GLY A 195 -6.44 23.58 -31.15
C GLY A 195 -7.01 22.96 -29.86
N TRP A 196 -6.30 22.04 -29.21
CA TRP A 196 -6.73 21.38 -27.99
C TRP A 196 -5.87 21.76 -26.78
N SER A 197 -6.52 21.88 -25.62
CA SER A 197 -5.83 21.76 -24.33
C SER A 197 -5.83 20.30 -23.89
N ARG A 198 -4.78 19.89 -23.19
CA ARG A 198 -4.62 18.56 -22.58
C ARG A 198 -4.89 18.69 -21.08
N ALA A 199 -5.60 17.72 -20.51
CA ALA A 199 -5.88 17.59 -19.09
C ALA A 199 -5.55 16.17 -18.66
N SER A 200 -4.47 16.00 -17.89
CA SER A 200 -4.00 14.68 -17.42
C SER A 200 -3.96 14.65 -15.90
N PHE A 201 -4.32 13.50 -15.33
CA PHE A 201 -4.41 13.28 -13.89
C PHE A 201 -4.01 11.86 -13.47
N PRO A 202 -3.41 11.71 -12.28
CA PRO A 202 -3.25 10.41 -11.64
C PRO A 202 -4.59 9.89 -11.12
N PHE A 203 -4.79 8.57 -11.22
CA PHE A 203 -5.94 7.88 -10.63
C PHE A 203 -5.53 6.53 -10.03
N SER A 204 -6.42 5.93 -9.25
CA SER A 204 -6.25 4.57 -8.75
C SER A 204 -7.59 3.83 -8.75
N LEU A 205 -7.59 2.59 -9.24
CA LEU A 205 -8.72 1.68 -9.00
C LEU A 205 -8.54 1.01 -7.65
N VAL A 206 -9.61 0.96 -6.86
CA VAL A 206 -9.65 0.43 -5.50
C VAL A 206 -10.96 -0.34 -5.25
N TYR A 207 -11.09 -1.01 -4.11
CA TYR A 207 -12.37 -1.59 -3.69
C TYR A 207 -12.61 -1.40 -2.19
N MET A 208 -13.87 -1.18 -1.79
CA MET A 208 -14.27 -0.89 -0.39
C MET A 208 -13.77 -1.90 0.66
N LEU A 209 -13.49 -3.14 0.25
CA LEU A 209 -13.07 -4.22 1.15
C LEU A 209 -11.56 -4.39 1.23
N GLU A 210 -10.78 -3.86 0.29
CA GLU A 210 -9.36 -4.22 0.11
C GLU A 210 -8.43 -3.09 0.53
N GLY A 211 -7.18 -3.44 0.85
CA GLY A 211 -6.13 -2.50 1.22
C GLY A 211 -5.23 -2.09 0.04
N GLU A 212 -5.65 -2.36 -1.20
CA GLU A 212 -4.85 -2.23 -2.41
C GLU A 212 -5.27 -1.07 -3.33
N THR A 213 -4.33 -0.62 -4.15
CA THR A 213 -4.53 0.30 -5.28
C THR A 213 -3.95 -0.29 -6.56
N HIS A 214 -4.64 -0.10 -7.68
CA HIS A 214 -4.09 -0.23 -9.03
C HIS A 214 -3.86 1.18 -9.59
N ASN A 215 -2.62 1.63 -9.58
CA ASN A 215 -2.21 2.99 -9.86
C ASN A 215 -2.05 3.24 -11.36
N GLY A 216 -2.62 4.35 -11.82
CA GLY A 216 -2.67 4.72 -13.23
C GLY A 216 -2.59 6.22 -13.48
N VAL A 217 -2.59 6.55 -14.76
CA VAL A 217 -2.63 7.92 -15.28
C VAL A 217 -3.65 7.98 -16.42
N ALA A 218 -4.41 9.06 -16.50
CA ALA A 218 -5.38 9.27 -17.55
C ALA A 218 -5.29 10.70 -18.10
N MET A 219 -5.67 10.89 -19.37
CA MET A 219 -5.67 12.18 -20.04
C MET A 219 -6.85 12.29 -21.02
N PHE A 220 -7.45 13.47 -21.08
CA PHE A 220 -8.41 13.86 -22.12
C PHE A 220 -7.98 15.19 -22.77
N LEU A 221 -8.51 15.45 -23.96
CA LEU A 221 -8.40 16.73 -24.64
C LEU A 221 -9.68 17.55 -24.41
N TYR A 222 -9.56 18.88 -24.34
CA TYR A 222 -10.70 19.78 -24.26
C TYR A 222 -10.48 21.11 -24.99
N LYS A 223 -11.57 21.69 -25.50
CA LYS A 223 -11.67 23.04 -26.12
C LYS A 223 -13.16 23.42 -26.20
N ASP A 224 -13.53 24.70 -26.17
CA ASP A 224 -14.85 25.23 -26.59
C ASP A 224 -16.15 24.49 -26.12
N GLY A 225 -16.11 23.71 -25.03
CA GLY A 225 -17.23 22.88 -24.56
C GLY A 225 -17.28 21.44 -25.14
N GLU A 226 -16.25 21.04 -25.90
CA GLU A 226 -15.99 19.67 -26.36
C GLU A 226 -14.91 19.01 -25.47
N VAL A 227 -15.02 17.68 -25.30
CA VAL A 227 -13.96 16.80 -24.76
C VAL A 227 -13.73 15.61 -25.70
N SER A 228 -12.53 15.03 -25.67
CA SER A 228 -12.27 13.71 -26.26
C SER A 228 -12.71 12.58 -25.32
N ASP A 229 -12.61 11.32 -25.78
CA ASP A 229 -12.60 10.17 -24.87
C ASP A 229 -11.36 10.21 -23.97
N LEU A 230 -11.41 9.48 -22.84
CA LEU A 230 -10.36 9.47 -21.84
C LEU A 230 -9.32 8.37 -22.15
N ARG A 231 -8.13 8.75 -22.62
CA ARG A 231 -6.98 7.85 -22.76
C ARG A 231 -6.41 7.52 -21.37
N TYR A 232 -6.09 6.27 -21.09
CA TYR A 232 -5.56 5.86 -19.77
C TYR A 232 -4.51 4.75 -19.85
N GLN A 233 -3.71 4.65 -18.78
CA GLN A 233 -2.86 3.50 -18.46
C GLN A 233 -3.00 3.12 -16.98
N ILE A 234 -3.00 1.82 -16.69
CA ILE A 234 -2.82 1.24 -15.35
C ILE A 234 -1.46 0.55 -15.35
N LEU A 235 -0.57 1.01 -14.46
CA LEU A 235 0.88 0.89 -14.62
C LEU A 235 1.54 0.06 -13.53
N THR A 236 1.03 0.13 -12.31
CA THR A 236 1.50 -0.65 -11.17
C THR A 236 0.37 -0.86 -10.17
N GLN A 237 0.57 -1.71 -9.18
CA GLN A 237 -0.40 -2.00 -8.13
C GLN A 237 0.33 -2.35 -6.84
N THR A 238 -0.24 -2.09 -5.68
CA THR A 238 0.19 -2.72 -4.41
C THR A 238 -0.22 -4.21 -4.41
N SER A 239 0.24 -5.03 -3.45
CA SER A 239 -0.18 -6.46 -3.43
C SER A 239 -1.70 -6.62 -3.50
N PRO A 240 -2.22 -7.51 -4.37
CA PRO A 240 -3.65 -7.79 -4.47
C PRO A 240 -4.18 -8.64 -3.30
N PHE A 241 -5.49 -8.93 -3.30
CA PHE A 241 -6.10 -9.95 -2.45
C PHE A 241 -7.16 -10.83 -3.16
N TYR A 242 -8.34 -10.32 -3.52
CA TYR A 242 -9.35 -11.09 -4.28
C TYR A 242 -9.11 -11.02 -5.79
N VAL A 243 -8.63 -9.90 -6.32
CA VAL A 243 -8.15 -9.80 -7.71
C VAL A 243 -6.70 -10.26 -7.78
N GLU A 244 -6.47 -11.55 -7.55
CA GLU A 244 -5.11 -12.15 -7.42
C GLU A 244 -4.17 -12.00 -8.65
N ASP A 245 -4.58 -11.28 -9.70
CA ASP A 245 -3.81 -11.12 -10.94
C ASP A 245 -3.04 -9.80 -10.93
N TYR A 246 -1.74 -9.90 -11.23
CA TYR A 246 -0.96 -8.73 -11.57
C TYR A 246 -1.30 -8.32 -12.99
N PHE A 247 -1.78 -7.11 -13.18
CA PHE A 247 -2.11 -6.60 -14.52
C PHE A 247 -1.63 -5.18 -14.75
N THR A 248 -1.30 -4.92 -16.01
CA THR A 248 -1.29 -3.57 -16.57
C THR A 248 -2.44 -3.45 -17.56
N ALA A 249 -2.93 -2.24 -17.76
CA ALA A 249 -3.97 -1.96 -18.75
C ALA A 249 -3.66 -0.68 -19.52
N SER A 250 -4.16 -0.58 -20.73
CA SER A 250 -4.01 0.58 -21.61
C SER A 250 -5.27 0.67 -22.46
N GLY A 251 -5.79 1.88 -22.70
CA GLY A 251 -7.07 1.99 -23.41
C GLY A 251 -7.61 3.41 -23.48
N SER A 252 -8.81 3.51 -24.02
CA SER A 252 -9.57 4.76 -24.17
C SER A 252 -11.02 4.51 -23.73
N VAL A 253 -11.56 5.33 -22.83
CA VAL A 253 -12.90 5.17 -22.22
C VAL A 253 -13.84 6.26 -22.77
N PRO A 254 -15.01 5.90 -23.34
CA PRO A 254 -15.96 6.88 -23.87
C PRO A 254 -16.36 7.92 -22.83
N ALA A 255 -16.14 9.20 -23.16
CA ALA A 255 -16.30 10.30 -22.22
C ALA A 255 -17.24 11.38 -22.77
N THR A 256 -18.04 12.00 -21.89
CA THR A 256 -18.99 13.05 -22.28
C THR A 256 -18.95 14.21 -21.30
N LEU A 257 -18.91 15.46 -21.80
CA LEU A 257 -19.01 16.65 -20.97
C LEU A 257 -20.46 16.86 -20.53
N ALA A 258 -20.77 16.47 -19.30
CA ALA A 258 -22.11 16.50 -18.72
C ALA A 258 -22.47 17.84 -18.05
N GLY A 259 -21.47 18.70 -17.81
CA GLY A 259 -21.66 20.07 -17.30
C GLY A 259 -20.39 20.91 -17.42
N THR A 260 -20.54 22.23 -17.52
CA THR A 260 -19.45 23.21 -17.68
C THR A 260 -19.32 24.12 -16.44
N SER A 261 -19.72 23.62 -15.28
CA SER A 261 -19.61 24.30 -13.99
C SER A 261 -19.57 23.26 -12.88
N VAL A 262 -18.77 23.52 -11.84
CA VAL A 262 -18.60 22.61 -10.69
C VAL A 262 -19.15 23.27 -9.42
N PRO A 263 -20.02 22.60 -8.63
CA PRO A 263 -20.46 23.11 -7.34
C PRO A 263 -19.27 23.46 -6.44
N ASP A 264 -19.38 24.56 -5.69
CA ASP A 264 -18.40 24.98 -4.68
C ASP A 264 -16.94 25.10 -5.19
N ALA A 265 -16.74 25.35 -6.50
CA ALA A 265 -15.44 25.57 -7.14
C ALA A 265 -14.52 26.57 -6.42
N SER A 266 -15.07 27.60 -5.78
CA SER A 266 -14.29 28.56 -4.97
C SER A 266 -13.75 27.95 -3.66
N GLN A 267 -14.46 27.00 -3.06
CA GLN A 267 -14.03 26.27 -1.88
C GLN A 267 -13.01 25.18 -2.26
N ILE A 268 -13.29 24.39 -3.31
CA ILE A 268 -12.35 23.40 -3.87
C ILE A 268 -10.99 24.05 -4.18
N LYS A 269 -11.01 25.25 -4.77
CA LYS A 269 -9.81 26.05 -4.98
C LYS A 269 -9.11 26.43 -3.66
N ALA A 270 -9.85 27.03 -2.72
CA ALA A 270 -9.28 27.52 -1.47
C ALA A 270 -8.69 26.41 -0.59
N ASP A 271 -9.25 25.20 -0.66
CA ASP A 271 -8.69 24.02 -0.02
C ASP A 271 -7.47 23.50 -0.76
N TYR A 272 -7.49 23.41 -2.10
CA TYR A 272 -6.30 23.03 -2.87
C TYR A 272 -5.12 23.99 -2.68
N GLU A 273 -5.36 25.30 -2.49
CA GLU A 273 -4.30 26.27 -2.16
C GLU A 273 -3.62 25.94 -0.81
N LYS A 274 -4.31 25.30 0.15
CA LYS A 274 -3.68 24.73 1.36
C LYS A 274 -2.86 23.48 1.04
N ILE A 275 -3.40 22.56 0.23
CA ILE A 275 -2.72 21.32 -0.20
C ILE A 275 -1.42 21.60 -0.97
N VAL A 276 -1.35 22.74 -1.67
CA VAL A 276 -0.12 23.23 -2.31
C VAL A 276 0.85 23.82 -1.27
N ALA A 277 0.36 24.61 -0.32
CA ALA A 277 1.20 25.24 0.72
C ALA A 277 1.85 24.20 1.67
N ASP A 278 1.10 23.19 2.08
CA ASP A 278 1.53 22.16 3.02
C ASP A 278 2.20 20.95 2.32
N ARG A 279 2.49 21.03 1.01
CA ARG A 279 3.03 19.90 0.24
C ARG A 279 4.42 19.49 0.72
N GLU A 280 4.64 18.19 0.85
CA GLU A 280 5.96 17.63 1.20
C GLU A 280 6.98 17.90 0.08
N ASP A 281 8.15 18.43 0.45
CA ASP A 281 9.20 18.83 -0.50
C ASP A 281 10.10 17.64 -0.89
N PHE A 282 9.69 16.92 -1.94
CA PHE A 282 10.40 15.74 -2.44
C PHE A 282 11.73 16.13 -3.10
N ARG A 283 12.84 15.66 -2.54
CA ARG A 283 14.19 15.79 -3.11
C ARG A 283 14.60 14.54 -3.88
N THR A 284 15.54 14.69 -4.81
CA THR A 284 15.98 13.55 -5.65
C THR A 284 16.98 12.69 -4.89
N TRP A 285 17.02 11.38 -5.17
CA TRP A 285 18.08 10.50 -4.66
C TRP A 285 19.49 11.03 -4.93
N LYS A 286 19.69 11.67 -6.08
CA LYS A 286 20.94 12.31 -6.49
C LYS A 286 21.32 13.52 -5.61
N ASP A 287 20.38 14.13 -4.90
CA ASP A 287 20.67 15.13 -3.87
C ASP A 287 21.08 14.48 -2.54
N LEU A 288 20.54 13.30 -2.21
CA LEU A 288 21.03 12.49 -1.09
C LEU A 288 22.45 11.96 -1.37
N GLU A 289 22.74 11.47 -2.58
CA GLU A 289 24.08 11.04 -3.01
C GLU A 289 25.15 12.13 -2.82
N LYS A 290 24.80 13.41 -3.02
CA LYS A 290 25.69 14.56 -2.77
C LYS A 290 25.88 14.84 -1.28
N LYS A 291 24.85 14.56 -0.47
CA LYS A 291 24.79 14.85 0.98
C LYS A 291 25.54 13.81 1.81
N VAL A 292 25.34 12.52 1.54
CA VAL A 292 25.89 11.39 2.34
C VAL A 292 26.94 10.57 1.59
N GLY A 293 27.10 10.77 0.28
CA GLY A 293 27.98 9.98 -0.57
C GLY A 293 27.31 8.72 -1.10
N ALA A 294 27.43 8.46 -2.41
CA ALA A 294 26.80 7.32 -3.07
C ALA A 294 27.21 5.94 -2.50
N GLU A 295 28.41 5.81 -1.92
CA GLU A 295 28.88 4.57 -1.27
C GLU A 295 28.01 4.15 -0.07
N ALA A 296 27.44 5.09 0.68
CA ALA A 296 26.51 4.82 1.79
C ALA A 296 25.12 4.35 1.30
N LEU A 297 24.78 4.65 0.05
CA LEU A 297 23.47 4.39 -0.57
C LEU A 297 23.47 3.20 -1.53
N LYS A 298 24.64 2.70 -1.95
CA LYS A 298 24.81 1.75 -3.06
C LYS A 298 23.96 0.47 -2.96
N ASP A 299 23.78 -0.02 -1.73
CA ASP A 299 23.08 -1.27 -1.43
C ASP A 299 21.61 -1.04 -1.03
N PHE A 300 21.13 0.21 -0.99
CA PHE A 300 19.78 0.54 -0.48
C PHE A 300 18.68 -0.22 -1.23
N ASN A 301 17.87 -0.95 -0.47
CA ASN A 301 16.71 -1.71 -0.94
C ASN A 301 17.04 -2.50 -2.24
N THR A 302 18.14 -3.26 -2.20
CA THR A 302 18.63 -4.11 -3.31
C THR A 302 18.21 -5.57 -3.21
N ALA A 303 17.62 -5.98 -2.09
CA ALA A 303 17.17 -7.35 -1.88
C ALA A 303 15.83 -7.66 -2.60
N ILE A 304 14.91 -6.70 -2.64
CA ILE A 304 13.62 -6.83 -3.34
C ILE A 304 13.81 -6.91 -4.86
N ARG A 305 12.97 -7.70 -5.55
CA ARG A 305 13.02 -7.78 -7.02
C ARG A 305 12.50 -6.46 -7.62
N PRO A 306 13.15 -5.89 -8.66
CA PRO A 306 12.70 -4.63 -9.28
C PRO A 306 11.26 -4.64 -9.78
N SER A 307 10.70 -5.80 -10.10
CA SER A 307 9.30 -5.98 -10.52
C SER A 307 8.27 -5.84 -9.38
N GLU A 308 8.71 -5.89 -8.11
CA GLU A 308 7.85 -5.81 -6.92
C GLU A 308 7.89 -4.46 -6.21
N LEU A 309 8.85 -3.60 -6.57
CA LEU A 309 8.95 -2.26 -6.04
C LEU A 309 7.81 -1.40 -6.63
N VAL A 310 7.09 -0.68 -5.76
CA VAL A 310 6.07 0.30 -6.16
C VAL A 310 6.58 1.72 -5.92
N LEU A 311 7.26 1.94 -4.78
CA LEU A 311 7.87 3.22 -4.39
C LEU A 311 8.96 2.97 -3.35
N ASP A 312 10.08 3.68 -3.39
CA ASP A 312 10.97 3.79 -2.22
C ASP A 312 11.67 5.15 -2.04
N GLY A 313 12.08 5.42 -0.80
CA GLY A 313 12.79 6.65 -0.42
C GLY A 313 13.22 6.67 1.06
N LEU A 314 13.96 7.71 1.42
CA LEU A 314 14.48 7.93 2.78
C LEU A 314 14.18 9.35 3.27
N VAL A 315 13.79 9.51 4.53
CA VAL A 315 13.84 10.78 5.25
C VAL A 315 15.19 10.89 5.95
N VAL A 316 15.94 11.97 5.71
CA VAL A 316 17.27 12.23 6.30
C VAL A 316 17.41 13.72 6.63
N ASP A 317 17.59 14.05 7.91
CA ASP A 317 17.49 15.41 8.47
C ASP A 317 16.20 16.11 8.01
N ASP A 318 15.06 15.52 8.39
CA ASP A 318 13.69 15.96 8.11
C ASP A 318 13.28 16.08 6.63
N THR A 319 14.21 15.88 5.69
CA THR A 319 14.00 15.99 4.24
C THR A 319 13.72 14.62 3.63
N PHE A 320 12.63 14.46 2.87
CA PHE A 320 12.37 13.24 2.11
C PHE A 320 13.08 13.22 0.75
N TYR A 321 13.78 12.13 0.48
CA TYR A 321 14.48 11.84 -0.77
C TYR A 321 13.82 10.64 -1.45
N LEU A 322 13.09 10.90 -2.53
CA LEU A 322 12.49 9.86 -3.36
C LEU A 322 13.58 9.19 -4.22
N ARG A 323 13.55 7.86 -4.29
CA ARG A 323 14.44 7.06 -5.15
C ARG A 323 13.79 6.76 -6.50
N SER A 324 12.65 6.07 -6.50
CA SER A 324 11.91 5.69 -7.71
C SER A 324 10.47 5.31 -7.36
N CYS A 325 9.58 5.45 -8.35
CA CYS A 325 8.23 4.91 -8.40
C CYS A 325 8.08 4.10 -9.70
N PRO A 326 8.74 2.93 -9.81
CA PRO A 326 8.98 2.32 -11.11
C PRO A 326 7.72 1.65 -11.67
N THR A 327 7.49 1.82 -12.97
CA THR A 327 6.49 1.07 -13.75
C THR A 327 7.11 0.48 -15.01
N PRO A 328 6.46 -0.47 -15.69
CA PRO A 328 6.95 -1.05 -16.95
C PRO A 328 7.10 -0.04 -18.11
N ALA A 329 6.59 1.19 -17.95
CA ALA A 329 6.63 2.26 -18.94
C ALA A 329 7.35 3.54 -18.46
N GLY A 330 8.18 3.43 -17.41
CA GLY A 330 8.96 4.53 -16.84
C GLY A 330 8.61 4.83 -15.37
N GLU A 331 9.01 5.99 -14.87
CA GLU A 331 8.60 6.48 -13.55
C GLU A 331 7.09 6.83 -13.56
N LEU A 332 6.37 6.51 -12.48
CA LEU A 332 4.93 6.70 -12.36
C LEU A 332 4.55 8.20 -12.42
N PRO A 333 3.68 8.64 -13.36
CA PRO A 333 3.25 10.03 -13.45
C PRO A 333 2.58 10.51 -12.15
N TYR A 334 2.97 11.71 -11.73
CA TYR A 334 2.50 12.38 -10.53
C TYR A 334 2.69 11.56 -9.25
N CYS A 335 3.79 10.79 -9.13
CA CYS A 335 4.01 9.91 -7.97
C CYS A 335 3.92 10.62 -6.61
N GLU A 336 4.26 11.91 -6.52
CA GLU A 336 4.13 12.71 -5.31
C GLU A 336 2.67 12.95 -4.89
N ARG A 337 1.71 12.70 -5.79
CA ARG A 337 0.26 12.85 -5.62
C ARG A 337 -0.50 11.53 -5.70
N GLN A 338 0.13 10.45 -6.16
CA GLN A 338 -0.48 9.12 -6.25
C GLN A 338 -0.84 8.60 -4.86
N ARG A 339 -2.02 7.98 -4.76
CA ARG A 339 -2.53 7.35 -3.53
C ARG A 339 -2.23 5.86 -3.60
N PHE A 340 -1.66 5.31 -2.54
CA PHE A 340 -1.25 3.91 -2.49
C PHE A 340 -1.99 3.16 -1.38
N GLY A 341 -2.42 1.93 -1.67
CA GLY A 341 -3.00 1.02 -0.70
C GLY A 341 -1.92 0.41 0.20
N VAL A 342 -1.77 0.95 1.41
CA VAL A 342 -0.65 0.59 2.30
C VAL A 342 -0.93 -0.61 3.21
N TRP A 343 -2.08 -1.27 3.04
CA TRP A 343 -2.51 -2.43 3.84
C TRP A 343 -2.33 -2.19 5.35
N SER A 344 -1.72 -3.13 6.07
CA SER A 344 -1.54 -3.12 7.54
C SER A 344 -0.74 -1.94 8.11
N VAL A 345 -0.05 -1.12 7.30
CA VAL A 345 0.49 0.19 7.76
C VAL A 345 -0.62 1.06 8.36
N SER A 346 -1.86 0.90 7.87
CA SER A 346 -3.08 1.52 8.43
C SER A 346 -3.23 1.33 9.95
N LYS A 347 -2.76 0.22 10.50
CA LYS A 347 -2.88 -0.07 11.95
C LYS A 347 -2.07 0.92 12.78
N SER A 348 -0.84 1.20 12.35
CA SER A 348 0.04 2.17 13.00
C SER A 348 -0.38 3.60 12.63
N ALA A 349 -0.62 3.84 11.33
CA ALA A 349 -0.93 5.16 10.79
C ALA A 349 -2.31 5.70 11.22
N VAL A 350 -3.30 4.83 11.42
CA VAL A 350 -4.68 5.18 11.81
C VAL A 350 -5.01 4.73 13.23
N ALA A 351 -4.94 3.43 13.55
CA ALA A 351 -5.48 2.92 14.82
C ALA A 351 -4.68 3.36 16.06
N ALA A 352 -3.34 3.32 15.98
CA ALA A 352 -2.48 3.83 17.06
C ALA A 352 -2.58 5.35 17.18
N THR A 353 -2.51 6.05 16.05
CA THR A 353 -2.66 7.50 15.94
C THR A 353 -3.96 7.96 16.60
N ALA A 354 -5.09 7.29 16.33
CA ALA A 354 -6.38 7.59 16.93
C ALA A 354 -6.36 7.44 18.46
N LEU A 355 -5.95 6.28 18.97
CA LEU A 355 -5.96 6.03 20.42
C LEU A 355 -4.97 6.94 21.18
N LEU A 356 -3.84 7.32 20.55
CA LEU A 356 -2.86 8.26 21.11
C LEU A 356 -3.33 9.72 21.08
N ALA A 357 -4.05 10.15 20.04
CA ALA A 357 -4.62 11.51 19.96
C ALA A 357 -5.81 11.67 20.91
N VAL A 358 -6.68 10.66 21.01
CA VAL A 358 -7.75 10.62 22.03
C VAL A 358 -7.15 10.60 23.44
N ALA A 359 -6.01 9.93 23.65
CA ALA A 359 -5.28 9.95 24.93
C ALA A 359 -4.60 11.30 25.25
N GLU A 360 -4.22 12.09 24.25
CA GLU A 360 -3.73 13.47 24.45
C GLU A 360 -4.89 14.40 24.83
N LYS A 361 -6.03 14.31 24.12
CA LYS A 361 -7.20 15.16 24.36
C LYS A 361 -7.96 14.83 25.66
N TYR A 362 -8.02 13.56 26.06
CA TYR A 362 -8.86 13.10 27.18
C TYR A 362 -8.12 12.41 28.33
N GLY A 363 -6.81 12.15 28.20
CA GLY A 363 -5.99 11.47 29.21
C GLY A 363 -5.68 10.00 28.87
N PRO A 364 -4.55 9.48 29.37
CA PRO A 364 -4.06 8.15 29.03
C PRO A 364 -4.94 7.00 29.54
N GLU A 365 -5.89 7.25 30.45
CA GLU A 365 -6.82 6.25 30.96
C GLU A 365 -7.73 5.64 29.88
N VAL A 366 -7.86 6.28 28.70
CA VAL A 366 -8.60 5.70 27.56
C VAL A 366 -8.01 4.35 27.11
N PHE A 367 -6.71 4.09 27.30
CA PHE A 367 -6.11 2.77 27.07
C PHE A 367 -6.69 1.66 27.99
N ASN A 368 -7.29 2.04 29.12
CA ASN A 368 -7.91 1.13 30.10
C ASN A 368 -9.44 1.00 29.94
N ALA A 369 -10.08 1.83 29.11
CA ALA A 369 -11.51 1.75 28.81
C ALA A 369 -11.88 0.36 28.26
N LYS A 370 -13.01 -0.21 28.71
CA LYS A 370 -13.43 -1.57 28.30
C LYS A 370 -14.22 -1.55 27.00
N ILE A 371 -13.98 -2.53 26.14
CA ILE A 371 -14.76 -2.71 24.91
C ILE A 371 -16.25 -2.86 25.22
N ALA A 372 -16.62 -3.63 26.25
CA ALA A 372 -18.03 -3.85 26.62
C ALA A 372 -18.76 -2.60 27.15
N ASP A 373 -18.04 -1.56 27.59
CA ASP A 373 -18.65 -0.29 28.03
C ASP A 373 -19.03 0.61 26.84
N TYR A 374 -18.33 0.45 25.71
CA TYR A 374 -18.45 1.31 24.52
C TYR A 374 -18.99 0.58 23.28
N VAL A 375 -19.07 -0.75 23.28
CA VAL A 375 -19.64 -1.57 22.20
C VAL A 375 -20.76 -2.42 22.79
N PRO A 376 -22.02 -1.94 22.78
CA PRO A 376 -23.14 -2.63 23.44
C PRO A 376 -23.40 -4.06 22.94
N GLN A 377 -23.06 -4.35 21.68
CA GLN A 377 -23.12 -5.68 21.08
C GLN A 377 -22.20 -6.71 21.79
N ALA A 378 -21.17 -6.25 22.50
CA ALA A 378 -20.24 -7.07 23.27
C ALA A 378 -20.72 -7.35 24.71
N ALA A 379 -21.72 -6.61 25.20
CA ALA A 379 -22.19 -6.74 26.58
C ALA A 379 -22.82 -8.12 26.84
N GLY A 380 -22.37 -8.79 27.90
CA GLY A 380 -22.82 -10.15 28.25
C GLY A 380 -22.21 -11.28 27.43
N LEU A 381 -21.38 -10.99 26.42
CA LEU A 381 -20.59 -12.00 25.71
C LEU A 381 -19.29 -12.30 26.48
N ALA A 382 -19.04 -13.58 26.74
CA ALA A 382 -18.00 -14.01 27.69
C ALA A 382 -16.57 -13.66 27.22
N GLY A 383 -15.84 -12.89 28.04
CA GLY A 383 -14.45 -12.49 27.82
C GLY A 383 -14.30 -11.02 27.41
N TRP A 384 -15.24 -10.49 26.63
CA TRP A 384 -15.24 -9.09 26.18
C TRP A 384 -15.37 -8.08 27.32
N ASP A 385 -15.93 -8.51 28.46
CA ASP A 385 -16.01 -7.76 29.73
C ASP A 385 -14.63 -7.33 30.28
N LYS A 386 -13.55 -7.99 29.85
CA LYS A 386 -12.18 -7.78 30.38
C LYS A 386 -11.29 -6.98 29.44
N VAL A 387 -11.61 -6.96 28.14
CA VAL A 387 -10.78 -6.39 27.07
C VAL A 387 -10.76 -4.87 27.15
N THR A 388 -9.58 -4.26 27.17
CA THR A 388 -9.42 -2.80 27.05
C THR A 388 -9.10 -2.36 25.62
N PHE A 389 -9.24 -1.06 25.35
CA PHE A 389 -8.80 -0.43 24.10
C PHE A 389 -7.30 -0.66 23.87
N GLY A 390 -6.48 -0.57 24.93
CA GLY A 390 -5.07 -0.90 24.90
C GLY A 390 -4.79 -2.39 24.63
N ASN A 391 -5.65 -3.32 25.05
CA ASN A 391 -5.53 -4.73 24.65
C ASN A 391 -5.79 -4.90 23.15
N ALA A 392 -6.79 -4.20 22.59
CA ALA A 392 -7.11 -4.25 21.17
C ALA A 392 -5.98 -3.68 20.29
N LEU A 393 -5.40 -2.53 20.66
CA LEU A 393 -4.27 -1.94 19.91
C LEU A 393 -2.99 -2.80 19.96
N ASN A 394 -2.81 -3.60 21.02
CA ASN A 394 -1.71 -4.57 21.11
C ASN A 394 -2.04 -5.93 20.44
N MET A 395 -3.20 -6.07 19.79
CA MET A 395 -3.74 -7.35 19.27
C MET A 395 -3.77 -8.46 20.33
N ALA A 396 -3.89 -8.06 21.60
CA ALA A 396 -3.79 -8.92 22.77
C ALA A 396 -5.12 -8.94 23.52
N THR A 397 -6.24 -9.00 22.80
CA THR A 397 -7.59 -9.05 23.37
C THR A 397 -7.83 -10.31 24.21
N GLY A 398 -7.04 -11.37 24.03
CA GLY A 398 -7.33 -12.67 24.65
C GLY A 398 -8.54 -13.37 24.01
N MET A 399 -8.97 -12.91 22.83
CA MET A 399 -10.08 -13.45 22.04
C MET A 399 -9.55 -13.91 20.66
N GLY A 400 -10.16 -14.96 20.09
CA GLY A 400 -9.85 -15.34 18.70
C GLY A 400 -10.14 -16.79 18.33
N TYR A 401 -9.45 -17.26 17.30
CA TYR A 401 -9.64 -18.54 16.60
C TYR A 401 -8.41 -19.46 16.70
N GLY A 402 -8.58 -20.76 16.45
CA GLY A 402 -7.47 -21.71 16.40
C GLY A 402 -6.90 -22.09 17.77
N GLN A 403 -5.56 -22.13 17.86
CA GLN A 403 -4.79 -22.79 18.92
C GLN A 403 -5.09 -22.25 20.33
N ARG A 404 -5.32 -23.14 21.30
CA ARG A 404 -5.73 -22.80 22.68
C ARG A 404 -4.59 -22.86 23.71
N GLU A 405 -3.40 -23.31 23.33
CA GLU A 405 -2.18 -23.16 24.13
C GLU A 405 -1.48 -21.81 23.85
N ALA A 406 -0.87 -21.23 24.89
CA ALA A 406 -0.09 -19.98 24.77
C ALA A 406 1.30 -20.19 24.15
N GLU A 407 1.80 -21.43 24.14
CA GLU A 407 3.09 -21.82 23.59
C GLU A 407 2.92 -22.91 22.49
N PRO A 408 3.66 -22.84 21.37
CA PRO A 408 4.57 -21.76 20.99
C PRO A 408 3.83 -20.43 20.73
N LYS A 409 4.57 -19.32 20.79
CA LYS A 409 4.07 -17.92 20.64
C LYS A 409 3.59 -17.53 19.23
N THR A 410 2.79 -18.39 18.62
CA THR A 410 2.23 -18.23 17.27
C THR A 410 1.32 -17.00 17.23
N MET A 411 1.83 -15.88 16.71
CA MET A 411 1.00 -14.66 16.59
C MET A 411 -0.12 -14.84 15.56
N TRP A 412 0.09 -15.58 14.49
CA TRP A 412 -0.90 -15.70 13.41
C TRP A 412 -2.23 -16.33 13.89
N SER A 413 -3.32 -15.58 13.70
CA SER A 413 -4.68 -16.11 13.78
C SER A 413 -5.05 -16.80 12.46
N PRO A 414 -5.77 -17.92 12.46
CA PRO A 414 -6.24 -18.51 11.21
C PRO A 414 -7.38 -17.69 10.60
N TYR A 415 -7.34 -17.51 9.28
CA TYR A 415 -8.48 -17.00 8.50
C TYR A 415 -9.56 -18.09 8.40
N SER A 416 -10.56 -18.02 9.27
CA SER A 416 -11.73 -18.91 9.29
C SER A 416 -12.86 -18.41 8.38
N ASP A 417 -13.86 -19.26 8.12
CA ASP A 417 -15.12 -18.86 7.49
C ASP A 417 -15.75 -17.63 8.20
N ASP A 418 -15.66 -17.56 9.53
CA ASP A 418 -16.12 -16.41 10.32
C ASP A 418 -15.29 -15.13 10.08
N TYR A 419 -13.97 -15.26 9.89
CA TYR A 419 -13.09 -14.13 9.56
C TYR A 419 -13.43 -13.56 8.18
N TYR A 420 -13.62 -14.40 7.17
CA TYR A 420 -14.04 -13.95 5.84
C TYR A 420 -15.44 -13.33 5.87
N ALA A 421 -16.38 -13.89 6.63
CA ALA A 421 -17.68 -13.27 6.85
C ALA A 421 -17.57 -11.87 7.51
N PHE A 422 -16.66 -11.67 8.48
CA PHE A 422 -16.34 -10.35 9.02
C PHE A 422 -15.69 -9.42 7.98
N TYR A 423 -14.76 -9.93 7.16
CA TYR A 423 -14.07 -9.15 6.14
C TYR A 423 -15.06 -8.63 5.08
N GLU A 424 -15.95 -9.50 4.60
CA GLU A 424 -16.90 -9.26 3.51
C GLU A 424 -18.17 -8.51 3.94
N ALA A 425 -18.53 -8.54 5.23
CA ALA A 425 -19.66 -7.77 5.78
C ALA A 425 -19.53 -6.27 5.51
N ARG A 426 -20.60 -5.60 5.05
CA ARG A 426 -20.53 -4.23 4.52
C ARG A 426 -20.74 -3.16 5.58
N SER A 427 -21.67 -3.36 6.51
CA SER A 427 -21.96 -2.42 7.60
C SER A 427 -21.14 -2.68 8.85
N ALA A 428 -20.94 -1.65 9.67
CA ALA A 428 -20.24 -1.75 10.94
C ALA A 428 -20.99 -2.66 11.92
N ASN A 429 -22.32 -2.61 11.90
CA ASN A 429 -23.15 -3.50 12.71
C ASN A 429 -22.94 -4.97 12.34
N GLU A 430 -22.99 -5.35 11.06
CA GLU A 430 -22.73 -6.74 10.64
C GLU A 430 -21.32 -7.20 11.03
N LYS A 431 -20.30 -6.36 10.81
CA LYS A 431 -18.90 -6.66 11.19
C LYS A 431 -18.78 -6.96 12.69
N LEU A 432 -19.34 -6.09 13.55
CA LEU A 432 -19.35 -6.30 15.01
C LEU A 432 -20.13 -7.57 15.39
N ASP A 433 -21.32 -7.76 14.81
CA ASP A 433 -22.20 -8.88 15.14
C ASP A 433 -21.61 -10.26 14.78
N ILE A 434 -20.71 -10.30 13.79
CA ILE A 434 -19.95 -11.50 13.42
C ILE A 434 -18.76 -11.67 14.38
N LEU A 435 -17.82 -10.70 14.43
CA LEU A 435 -16.54 -10.87 15.13
C LEU A 435 -16.73 -11.13 16.64
N LEU A 436 -17.69 -10.44 17.28
CA LEU A 436 -17.94 -10.56 18.72
C LEU A 436 -18.53 -11.92 19.11
N LYS A 437 -19.33 -12.51 18.21
CA LYS A 437 -19.97 -13.82 18.42
C LYS A 437 -19.07 -14.97 17.99
N ALA A 438 -18.24 -14.79 16.98
CA ALA A 438 -17.36 -15.83 16.47
C ALA A 438 -16.15 -16.04 17.39
N ALA A 439 -15.39 -14.99 17.71
CA ALA A 439 -14.18 -15.08 18.52
C ALA A 439 -14.48 -15.60 19.94
N LYS A 440 -13.62 -16.50 20.45
CA LYS A 440 -13.79 -17.14 21.78
C LYS A 440 -12.62 -16.81 22.70
N PRO A 441 -12.85 -16.64 24.02
CA PRO A 441 -11.78 -16.35 24.97
C PRO A 441 -10.73 -17.47 25.01
N TYR A 442 -9.49 -17.08 25.24
CA TYR A 442 -8.38 -17.97 25.59
C TYR A 442 -8.15 -17.96 27.10
N ASP A 443 -7.65 -19.08 27.63
CA ASP A 443 -7.43 -19.26 29.08
C ASP A 443 -6.40 -18.27 29.68
N TRP A 444 -5.51 -17.71 28.84
CA TRP A 444 -4.54 -16.69 29.24
C TRP A 444 -5.12 -15.27 29.34
N GLY A 445 -6.31 -15.00 28.77
CA GLY A 445 -7.00 -13.71 28.87
C GLY A 445 -6.32 -12.52 28.14
N PRO A 446 -6.80 -11.29 28.36
CA PRO A 446 -6.27 -10.10 27.70
C PRO A 446 -4.87 -9.71 28.18
N GLY A 447 -4.07 -9.12 27.29
CA GLY A 447 -2.77 -8.53 27.58
C GLY A 447 -1.58 -9.50 27.63
N VAL A 448 -1.80 -10.82 27.63
CA VAL A 448 -0.72 -11.81 27.83
C VAL A 448 -0.04 -12.26 26.52
N MET A 449 -0.81 -12.43 25.44
CA MET A 449 -0.30 -12.91 24.14
C MET A 449 -0.94 -12.15 22.97
N PRO A 450 -0.17 -11.75 21.95
CA PRO A 450 -0.69 -11.13 20.74
C PRO A 450 -1.21 -12.22 19.78
N ARG A 451 -2.35 -11.96 19.14
CA ARG A 451 -2.88 -12.75 18.02
C ARG A 451 -3.24 -11.79 16.89
N TYR A 452 -2.49 -11.83 15.78
CA TYR A 452 -2.61 -10.87 14.69
C TYR A 452 -4.00 -10.99 14.04
N ARG A 453 -4.88 -10.01 14.34
CA ARG A 453 -6.31 -10.02 14.01
C ARG A 453 -6.78 -8.62 13.67
N ASP A 454 -7.20 -8.44 12.43
CA ASP A 454 -7.69 -7.15 11.92
C ASP A 454 -9.03 -6.74 12.55
N GLU A 455 -9.80 -7.72 12.99
CA GLU A 455 -11.02 -7.56 13.79
C GLU A 455 -10.78 -6.73 15.05
N ASP A 456 -9.65 -6.90 15.73
CA ASP A 456 -9.35 -6.17 16.97
C ASP A 456 -9.08 -4.68 16.70
N MET A 457 -8.53 -4.34 15.52
CA MET A 457 -8.32 -2.97 15.06
C MET A 457 -9.64 -2.32 14.60
N PHE A 458 -10.51 -3.06 13.93
CA PHE A 458 -11.85 -2.57 13.58
C PHE A 458 -12.72 -2.35 14.83
N LEU A 459 -12.69 -3.29 15.78
CA LEU A 459 -13.40 -3.22 17.05
C LEU A 459 -12.93 -2.05 17.92
N LEU A 460 -11.62 -1.77 17.95
CA LEU A 460 -11.07 -0.57 18.57
C LEU A 460 -11.63 0.71 17.92
N GLY A 461 -11.80 0.73 16.60
CA GLY A 461 -12.39 1.85 15.87
C GLY A 461 -13.83 2.13 16.31
N ALA A 462 -14.70 1.12 16.29
CA ALA A 462 -16.07 1.27 16.75
C ALA A 462 -16.17 1.70 18.22
N ALA A 463 -15.30 1.16 19.08
CA ALA A 463 -15.23 1.54 20.49
C ALA A 463 -14.74 2.99 20.69
N LEU A 464 -13.81 3.47 19.85
CA LEU A 464 -13.32 4.86 19.86
C LEU A 464 -14.36 5.86 19.33
N THR A 465 -15.08 5.53 18.25
CA THR A 465 -16.21 6.34 17.76
C THR A 465 -17.23 6.55 18.88
N ASN A 466 -17.65 5.46 19.53
CA ASN A 466 -18.63 5.51 20.63
C ASN A 466 -18.05 6.18 21.90
N TYR A 467 -16.74 6.12 22.12
CA TYR A 467 -16.06 6.88 23.18
C TYR A 467 -16.14 8.38 22.92
N LEU A 468 -15.81 8.85 21.71
CA LEU A 468 -15.93 10.26 21.31
C LEU A 468 -17.37 10.76 21.47
N GLN A 469 -18.36 10.00 21.00
CA GLN A 469 -19.78 10.34 21.16
C GLN A 469 -20.25 10.41 22.62
N SER A 470 -19.56 9.74 23.55
CA SER A 470 -19.81 9.86 25.00
C SER A 470 -19.14 11.08 25.67
N LYS A 471 -18.23 11.75 24.96
CA LYS A 471 -17.40 12.88 25.44
C LYS A 471 -17.72 14.21 24.76
N GLU A 472 -18.21 14.16 23.53
CA GLU A 472 -18.45 15.30 22.64
C GLU A 472 -19.95 15.38 22.28
N ASP A 473 -20.32 14.97 21.07
CA ASP A 473 -21.70 14.98 20.55
C ASP A 473 -22.04 13.60 19.94
N PRO A 474 -23.30 13.13 19.98
CA PRO A 474 -23.70 11.87 19.33
C PRO A 474 -23.38 11.76 17.83
N ALA A 475 -23.13 12.86 17.13
CA ALA A 475 -22.70 12.88 15.73
C ALA A 475 -21.16 12.82 15.54
N SER A 476 -20.34 12.81 16.60
CA SER A 476 -18.88 12.71 16.49
C SER A 476 -18.46 11.44 15.72
N ASP A 477 -17.57 11.62 14.76
CA ASP A 477 -16.97 10.57 13.93
C ASP A 477 -15.45 10.51 14.16
N LEU A 478 -14.91 9.29 14.23
CA LEU A 478 -13.51 9.02 14.46
C LEU A 478 -12.60 9.42 13.29
N TRP A 479 -13.08 9.34 12.05
CA TRP A 479 -12.28 9.76 10.89
C TRP A 479 -12.18 11.29 10.81
N THR A 480 -13.30 11.99 10.99
CA THR A 480 -13.37 13.45 11.11
C THR A 480 -12.53 13.98 12.27
N PHE A 481 -12.57 13.30 13.42
CA PHE A 481 -11.68 13.59 14.56
C PHE A 481 -10.20 13.49 14.18
N LEU A 482 -9.79 12.39 13.54
CA LEU A 482 -8.41 12.20 13.08
C LEU A 482 -7.98 13.27 12.07
N GLN A 483 -8.87 13.65 11.15
CA GLN A 483 -8.61 14.72 10.18
C GLN A 483 -8.34 16.05 10.89
N ALA A 484 -9.25 16.52 11.74
CA ALA A 484 -9.14 17.85 12.37
C ALA A 484 -8.10 17.95 13.50
N GLU A 485 -7.89 16.89 14.30
CA GLU A 485 -7.03 16.95 15.49
C GLU A 485 -5.59 16.49 15.23
N VAL A 486 -5.37 15.69 14.18
CA VAL A 486 -4.05 15.09 13.85
C VAL A 486 -3.58 15.43 12.44
N TYR A 487 -4.33 15.06 11.39
CA TYR A 487 -3.83 15.08 10.02
C TYR A 487 -3.72 16.50 9.44
N GLU A 488 -4.78 17.31 9.51
CA GLU A 488 -4.74 18.71 9.09
C GLU A 488 -3.68 19.50 9.89
N PRO A 489 -3.55 19.36 11.23
CA PRO A 489 -2.45 19.93 12.00
C PRO A 489 -1.02 19.51 11.62
N VAL A 490 -0.81 18.49 10.79
CA VAL A 490 0.51 18.13 10.22
C VAL A 490 0.56 18.29 8.69
N GLY A 491 -0.41 19.01 8.12
CA GLY A 491 -0.47 19.31 6.69
C GLY A 491 -0.91 18.15 5.80
N ILE A 492 -1.59 17.12 6.35
CA ILE A 492 -2.17 16.01 5.59
C ILE A 492 -3.62 16.34 5.25
N HIS A 493 -3.93 16.35 3.96
CA HIS A 493 -5.21 16.82 3.42
C HIS A 493 -5.76 15.84 2.39
N GLY A 494 -7.09 15.76 2.31
CA GLY A 494 -7.79 14.95 1.30
C GLY A 494 -7.43 13.45 1.31
N MET A 495 -6.89 12.95 2.43
CA MET A 495 -6.43 11.57 2.56
C MET A 495 -7.61 10.60 2.71
N PRO A 496 -7.80 9.63 1.81
CA PRO A 496 -8.92 8.69 1.89
C PRO A 496 -8.64 7.53 2.85
N ASN A 497 -9.70 7.00 3.44
CA ASN A 497 -9.71 5.72 4.14
C ASN A 497 -10.96 4.94 3.75
N ASN A 498 -10.84 3.65 3.45
CA ASN A 498 -12.00 2.79 3.29
C ASN A 498 -12.85 2.83 4.56
N GLN A 499 -14.15 3.02 4.42
CA GLN A 499 -15.12 3.02 5.51
C GLN A 499 -16.27 2.10 5.15
N THR A 500 -16.97 1.57 6.15
CA THR A 500 -18.16 0.73 5.95
C THR A 500 -19.25 1.38 5.07
N ILE A 501 -20.16 0.54 4.56
CA ILE A 501 -21.40 0.99 3.89
C ILE A 501 -22.55 0.72 4.85
N GLU A 502 -23.03 1.78 5.48
CA GLU A 502 -24.22 1.74 6.34
C GLU A 502 -25.51 1.87 5.53
N THR A 503 -26.64 1.56 6.18
CA THR A 503 -27.97 1.90 5.68
C THR A 503 -28.57 3.06 6.49
N GLY A 504 -29.29 3.96 5.80
CA GLY A 504 -29.81 5.18 6.41
C GLY A 504 -28.73 6.21 6.73
N GLU A 505 -28.92 6.96 7.82
CA GLU A 505 -28.11 8.11 8.23
C GLU A 505 -27.00 7.74 9.25
N THR A 506 -26.70 6.46 9.41
CA THR A 506 -25.68 5.99 10.37
C THR A 506 -24.27 6.37 9.92
N SER A 507 -23.45 6.91 10.83
CA SER A 507 -22.04 7.24 10.57
C SER A 507 -21.25 5.99 10.13
N ARG A 508 -20.43 6.15 9.08
CA ARG A 508 -19.59 5.08 8.54
C ARG A 508 -18.37 4.88 9.43
N GLN A 509 -17.97 3.63 9.67
CA GLN A 509 -16.80 3.32 10.48
C GLN A 509 -15.53 3.20 9.59
N PRO A 510 -14.46 3.98 9.85
CA PRO A 510 -13.16 3.80 9.17
C PRO A 510 -12.55 2.40 9.38
N ILE A 511 -12.03 1.80 8.31
CA ILE A 511 -11.34 0.51 8.31
C ILE A 511 -9.87 0.73 8.68
N MET A 512 -9.65 0.97 9.97
CA MET A 512 -8.32 1.23 10.55
C MET A 512 -7.34 0.05 10.46
N ALA A 513 -7.79 -1.12 10.00
CA ALA A 513 -6.97 -2.32 9.87
C ALA A 513 -6.13 -2.35 8.58
N TRP A 514 -6.68 -1.91 7.45
CA TRP A 514 -6.00 -2.00 6.15
C TRP A 514 -6.39 -0.93 5.12
N GLY A 515 -7.37 -0.06 5.43
CA GLY A 515 -8.05 0.76 4.43
C GLY A 515 -7.41 2.11 4.09
N LEU A 516 -6.19 2.42 4.53
CA LEU A 516 -5.60 3.74 4.31
C LEU A 516 -5.04 3.89 2.88
N TYR A 517 -5.38 5.00 2.23
CA TYR A 517 -4.86 5.40 0.93
C TYR A 517 -3.97 6.64 1.05
N ALA A 518 -2.67 6.43 1.27
CA ALA A 518 -1.72 7.51 1.55
C ALA A 518 -0.93 7.91 0.30
N THR A 519 -0.56 9.20 0.17
CA THR A 519 0.62 9.55 -0.65
C THR A 519 1.89 9.22 0.13
N ALA A 520 3.04 9.14 -0.54
CA ALA A 520 4.31 9.04 0.18
C ALA A 520 4.58 10.26 1.09
N GLY A 521 4.09 11.46 0.74
CA GLY A 521 4.18 12.65 1.59
C GLY A 521 3.39 12.53 2.89
N ASP A 522 2.22 11.89 2.86
CA ASP A 522 1.43 11.65 4.07
C ASP A 522 2.13 10.64 4.99
N LEU A 523 2.73 9.58 4.42
CA LEU A 523 3.53 8.62 5.19
C LEU A 523 4.77 9.28 5.82
N VAL A 524 5.44 10.21 5.11
CA VAL A 524 6.54 11.02 5.66
C VAL A 524 6.06 11.85 6.85
N LYS A 525 4.93 12.56 6.73
CA LYS A 525 4.38 13.41 7.79
C LYS A 525 3.94 12.61 9.03
N ILE A 526 3.30 11.45 8.83
CA ILE A 526 2.95 10.54 9.94
C ILE A 526 4.23 10.01 10.61
N ALA A 527 5.21 9.56 9.83
CA ALA A 527 6.49 9.09 10.36
C ALA A 527 7.25 10.18 11.14
N ARG A 528 7.30 11.40 10.60
CA ARG A 528 7.85 12.61 11.25
C ARG A 528 7.16 12.89 12.57
N LEU A 529 5.82 12.80 12.63
CA LEU A 529 5.06 12.99 13.87
C LEU A 529 5.44 11.95 14.95
N TYR A 530 5.65 10.68 14.58
CA TYR A 530 6.11 9.65 15.52
C TYR A 530 7.59 9.84 15.93
N GLN A 531 8.50 10.13 15.01
CA GLN A 531 9.91 10.41 15.30
C GLN A 531 10.07 11.64 16.22
N ASN A 532 9.24 12.68 16.04
CA ASN A 532 9.23 13.88 16.87
C ASN A 532 8.46 13.71 18.20
N GLY A 533 8.22 12.49 18.67
CA GLY A 533 7.59 12.22 19.96
C GLY A 533 6.15 12.74 20.05
N GLY A 534 5.39 12.68 18.95
CA GLY A 534 3.99 13.09 18.88
C GLY A 534 3.79 14.60 18.75
N ARG A 535 4.82 15.34 18.33
CA ARG A 535 4.85 16.81 18.30
C ARG A 535 4.98 17.36 16.89
N HIS A 536 4.28 18.48 16.65
CA HIS A 536 4.40 19.30 15.45
C HIS A 536 4.19 20.77 15.85
N ASP A 537 5.01 21.69 15.33
CA ASP A 537 4.96 23.15 15.58
C ASP A 537 4.73 23.55 17.05
N GLY A 538 5.36 22.80 17.97
CA GLY A 538 5.26 23.01 19.42
C GLY A 538 3.98 22.49 20.08
N LYS A 539 2.94 22.11 19.32
CA LYS A 539 1.75 21.39 19.81
C LYS A 539 2.13 19.92 20.10
N GLN A 540 1.56 19.37 21.17
CA GLN A 540 1.50 17.91 21.38
C GLN A 540 0.21 17.40 20.73
N ILE A 541 0.31 16.38 19.87
CA ILE A 541 -0.81 15.85 19.08
C ILE A 541 -1.09 14.38 19.46
N LEU A 542 -0.04 13.59 19.68
CA LEU A 542 -0.14 12.22 20.19
C LEU A 542 0.41 12.18 21.62
N ASN A 543 -0.22 11.41 22.52
CA ASN A 543 0.09 11.45 23.95
C ASN A 543 1.59 11.22 24.27
N ALA A 544 2.20 12.19 24.93
CA ALA A 544 3.64 12.26 25.14
C ALA A 544 4.21 11.05 25.92
N ASP A 545 3.57 10.65 27.02
CA ASP A 545 4.03 9.51 27.82
C ASP A 545 3.85 8.20 27.05
N LEU A 546 2.69 8.02 26.39
CA LEU A 546 2.34 6.80 25.67
C LEU A 546 3.11 6.60 24.36
N ILE A 547 3.73 7.63 23.78
CA ILE A 547 4.55 7.50 22.57
C ILE A 547 6.02 7.13 22.88
N THR A 548 6.51 7.35 24.11
CA THR A 548 7.84 6.84 24.52
C THR A 548 7.91 5.32 24.45
N ASP A 549 6.82 4.64 24.82
CA ASP A 549 6.64 3.19 24.62
C ASP A 549 6.73 2.76 23.14
N ILE A 550 6.66 3.67 22.16
CA ILE A 550 6.73 3.39 20.71
C ILE A 550 8.13 3.68 20.16
N ALA A 551 8.89 4.59 20.79
CA ALA A 551 10.20 5.04 20.33
C ALA A 551 11.26 3.92 20.24
N VAL A 552 12.42 4.26 19.69
CA VAL A 552 13.63 3.42 19.66
C VAL A 552 14.12 3.17 21.10
N THR A 553 14.45 1.93 21.41
CA THR A 553 14.84 1.46 22.75
C THR A 553 15.99 0.45 22.67
N GLU A 554 16.82 0.36 23.70
CA GLU A 554 17.83 -0.71 23.86
C GLU A 554 17.20 -1.97 24.45
N GLU A 555 16.28 -1.81 25.41
CA GLU A 555 15.56 -2.91 26.05
C GLU A 555 14.37 -3.39 25.19
N PRO A 556 14.07 -4.70 25.17
CA PRO A 556 12.87 -5.26 24.53
C PRO A 556 11.54 -4.64 25.02
N VAL A 557 10.84 -3.94 24.13
CA VAL A 557 9.51 -3.36 24.41
C VAL A 557 8.43 -4.02 23.54
N GLY A 558 7.38 -4.50 24.20
CA GLY A 558 6.20 -5.10 23.59
C GLY A 558 5.98 -6.56 23.94
N LEU A 559 4.98 -7.16 23.31
CA LEU A 559 4.68 -8.57 23.47
C LEU A 559 5.54 -9.42 22.52
N PRO A 560 6.15 -10.51 23.00
CA PRO A 560 7.05 -11.34 22.20
C PRO A 560 6.32 -12.08 21.08
N THR A 561 6.94 -12.14 19.91
CA THR A 561 6.46 -12.82 18.71
C THR A 561 7.16 -14.19 18.54
N SER A 562 6.91 -14.86 17.42
CA SER A 562 7.67 -16.03 16.96
C SER A 562 8.50 -15.74 15.70
N LEU A 563 8.96 -14.50 15.52
CA LEU A 563 9.66 -14.03 14.31
C LEU A 563 10.98 -13.35 14.68
N ASP A 564 12.11 -13.99 14.35
CA ASP A 564 13.45 -13.51 14.73
C ASP A 564 13.78 -12.11 14.17
N HIS A 565 13.26 -11.78 12.99
CA HIS A 565 13.45 -10.47 12.35
C HIS A 565 12.52 -9.37 12.89
N LYS A 566 11.48 -9.73 13.66
CA LYS A 566 10.64 -8.77 14.41
C LYS A 566 10.12 -9.36 15.72
N PRO A 567 10.98 -9.52 16.73
CA PRO A 567 10.72 -10.36 17.90
C PRO A 567 9.71 -9.77 18.91
N TYR A 568 9.29 -8.51 18.75
CA TYR A 568 8.26 -7.89 19.61
C TYR A 568 7.22 -7.09 18.80
N TYR A 569 6.01 -6.96 19.36
CA TYR A 569 4.90 -6.15 18.82
C TYR A 569 4.24 -5.32 19.93
N SER A 570 3.95 -4.04 19.65
CA SER A 570 3.42 -3.10 20.65
C SER A 570 2.66 -1.95 20.00
N LYS A 571 1.48 -1.60 20.51
CA LYS A 571 0.69 -0.41 20.11
C LYS A 571 0.57 -0.25 18.59
N ALA A 572 0.27 -1.34 17.88
CA ALA A 572 0.22 -1.46 16.42
C ALA A 572 1.55 -1.33 15.63
N PHE A 573 2.72 -1.37 16.27
CA PHE A 573 4.04 -1.38 15.63
C PHE A 573 4.76 -2.71 15.84
N TRP A 574 5.48 -3.17 14.81
CA TRP A 574 6.47 -4.24 14.90
C TRP A 574 7.82 -3.70 15.37
N ARG A 575 8.62 -4.51 16.06
CA ARG A 575 9.98 -4.15 16.50
C ARG A 575 11.04 -4.88 15.71
N TYR A 576 11.75 -4.16 14.86
CA TYR A 576 12.92 -4.70 14.16
C TYR A 576 14.16 -4.54 15.07
N PRO A 577 14.99 -5.59 15.21
CA PRO A 577 16.24 -5.54 15.96
C PRO A 577 17.37 -4.97 15.11
N PHE A 578 18.34 -4.35 15.76
CA PHE A 578 19.63 -3.96 15.20
C PHE A 578 20.73 -4.27 16.21
N GLU A 579 21.73 -5.03 15.78
CA GLU A 579 22.95 -5.32 16.54
C GLU A 579 24.12 -4.56 15.88
N GLY A 580 24.65 -3.56 16.58
CA GLY A 580 25.92 -2.90 16.24
C GLY A 580 27.08 -3.48 17.05
N ASP A 581 28.29 -2.94 16.86
CA ASP A 581 29.49 -3.42 17.57
C ASP A 581 29.42 -3.17 19.09
N ASP A 582 28.82 -2.05 19.51
CA ASP A 582 28.74 -1.60 20.91
C ASP A 582 27.29 -1.41 21.43
N CYS A 583 26.24 -1.62 20.62
CA CYS A 583 24.84 -1.46 21.06
C CYS A 583 23.85 -2.43 20.39
N SER A 584 22.80 -2.83 21.12
CA SER A 584 21.61 -3.52 20.60
C SER A 584 20.42 -2.57 20.69
N LEU A 585 19.57 -2.53 19.66
CA LEU A 585 18.44 -1.61 19.56
C LEU A 585 17.20 -2.29 18.95
N PHE A 586 16.02 -1.90 19.43
CA PHE A 586 14.73 -2.21 18.84
C PHE A 586 14.06 -0.93 18.37
N PHE A 587 13.75 -0.84 17.08
CA PHE A 587 13.09 0.32 16.48
C PHE A 587 11.73 -0.07 15.87
N PRO A 588 10.74 0.84 15.87
CA PRO A 588 9.39 0.53 15.41
C PRO A 588 9.27 0.57 13.88
N SER A 589 8.45 -0.33 13.32
CA SER A 589 8.03 -0.32 11.92
C SER A 589 6.51 -0.45 11.80
N MET A 590 5.94 0.31 10.87
CA MET A 590 4.60 0.08 10.34
C MET A 590 4.74 -0.88 9.17
N ASP A 591 4.19 -2.09 9.26
CA ASP A 591 4.28 -3.10 8.19
C ASP A 591 2.91 -3.35 7.56
N GLY A 592 2.86 -3.35 6.23
CA GLY A 592 1.74 -3.71 5.38
C GLY A 592 1.90 -5.10 4.77
N TRP A 593 0.78 -5.71 4.38
CA TRP A 593 0.82 -6.85 3.45
C TRP A 593 1.49 -6.42 2.14
N GLY A 594 2.24 -7.32 1.50
CA GLY A 594 3.02 -7.00 0.30
C GLY A 594 4.43 -6.45 0.52
N GLU A 595 4.94 -6.47 1.75
CA GLU A 595 6.23 -5.88 2.16
C GLU A 595 6.30 -4.35 1.97
N ASN A 596 5.15 -3.71 2.22
CA ASN A 596 5.02 -2.27 2.44
C ASN A 596 5.55 -1.94 3.86
N HIS A 597 6.48 -0.99 4.01
CA HIS A 597 7.01 -0.59 5.32
C HIS A 597 7.18 0.92 5.46
N VAL A 598 6.97 1.40 6.68
CA VAL A 598 7.42 2.71 7.18
C VAL A 598 8.24 2.46 8.44
N MET A 599 9.57 2.41 8.28
CA MET A 599 10.53 2.03 9.32
C MET A 599 11.08 3.29 9.98
N LEU A 600 10.78 3.51 11.27
CA LEU A 600 11.26 4.68 12.02
C LEU A 600 12.57 4.31 12.69
N MET A 601 13.68 4.52 11.99
CA MET A 601 15.01 4.07 12.40
C MET A 601 15.67 5.07 13.36
N PRO A 602 16.74 4.67 14.09
CA PRO A 602 17.49 5.56 14.97
C PRO A 602 18.08 6.78 14.21
N GLY A 603 18.35 7.85 14.95
CA GLY A 603 18.87 9.10 14.36
C GLY A 603 17.84 9.93 13.59
N GLY A 604 16.54 9.62 13.71
CA GLY A 604 15.46 10.30 12.98
C GLY A 604 15.36 9.90 11.50
N VAL A 605 16.17 8.93 11.04
CA VAL A 605 16.08 8.40 9.69
C VAL A 605 14.78 7.58 9.56
N THR A 606 14.01 7.81 8.51
CA THR A 606 12.86 6.96 8.18
C THR A 606 13.05 6.36 6.80
N ALA A 607 12.79 5.06 6.66
CA ALA A 607 12.68 4.41 5.36
C ALA A 607 11.23 4.15 5.00
N ILE A 608 10.86 4.48 3.77
CA ILE A 608 9.56 4.15 3.18
C ILE A 608 9.83 3.24 1.98
N ARG A 609 9.18 2.08 1.97
CA ARG A 609 9.11 1.19 0.82
C ARG A 609 7.67 0.76 0.64
N LEU A 610 7.10 1.00 -0.52
CA LEU A 610 5.85 0.38 -0.95
C LEU A 610 6.15 -0.70 -2.00
N ALA A 611 5.46 -1.82 -1.87
CA ALA A 611 5.77 -3.03 -2.62
C ALA A 611 4.53 -3.90 -2.87
N ARG A 612 4.72 -4.88 -3.74
CA ARG A 612 3.67 -5.78 -4.24
C ARG A 612 4.06 -7.25 -4.22
N ASN A 613 4.58 -7.76 -3.10
CA ASN A 613 4.84 -9.20 -2.91
C ASN A 613 3.55 -10.00 -2.60
N TRP A 614 3.09 -10.84 -3.53
CA TRP A 614 1.96 -11.79 -3.35
C TRP A 614 2.40 -13.26 -3.50
N ASP A 615 3.42 -13.54 -4.32
CA ASP A 615 3.96 -14.91 -4.47
C ASP A 615 4.69 -15.40 -3.21
N GLY A 616 4.97 -14.48 -2.28
CA GLY A 616 5.52 -14.75 -0.97
C GLY A 616 7.05 -14.76 -0.93
N ASP A 617 7.72 -14.10 -1.89
CA ASP A 617 9.19 -14.08 -1.93
C ASP A 617 9.79 -13.62 -0.59
N GLU A 618 10.84 -14.31 -0.18
CA GLU A 618 11.64 -13.97 1.00
C GLU A 618 12.63 -12.83 0.70
N SER A 619 12.95 -12.58 -0.58
CA SER A 619 13.83 -11.48 -1.00
C SER A 619 13.26 -10.10 -0.68
N ALA A 620 11.95 -9.91 -0.88
CA ALA A 620 11.25 -8.69 -0.51
C ALA A 620 11.22 -8.48 1.01
N LYS A 621 11.09 -9.55 1.81
CA LYS A 621 11.09 -9.47 3.29
C LYS A 621 12.42 -9.02 3.89
N ASP A 622 13.53 -9.13 3.13
CA ASP A 622 14.85 -8.71 3.60
C ASP A 622 15.03 -7.18 3.56
N VAL A 623 14.74 -6.56 4.70
CA VAL A 623 15.01 -5.13 4.95
C VAL A 623 16.44 -4.86 5.47
N THR A 624 17.32 -5.86 5.58
CA THR A 624 18.69 -5.68 6.12
C THR A 624 19.49 -4.65 5.32
N SER A 625 19.26 -4.59 4.00
CA SER A 625 19.86 -3.57 3.13
C SER A 625 19.44 -2.15 3.49
N ILE A 626 18.16 -1.93 3.80
CA ILE A 626 17.59 -0.65 4.25
C ILE A 626 18.17 -0.25 5.61
N ILE A 627 18.20 -1.18 6.57
CA ILE A 627 18.73 -0.97 7.92
C ILE A 627 20.22 -0.58 7.88
N ARG A 628 21.01 -1.28 7.06
CA ARG A 628 22.43 -0.95 6.84
C ARG A 628 22.63 0.42 6.20
N THR A 629 21.80 0.81 5.23
CA THR A 629 21.84 2.16 4.65
C THR A 629 21.53 3.23 5.70
N GLY A 630 20.50 3.03 6.53
CA GLY A 630 20.18 3.95 7.62
C GLY A 630 21.37 4.17 8.57
N ASN A 631 22.00 3.07 9.02
CA ASN A 631 23.18 3.11 9.88
C ASN A 631 24.44 3.67 9.17
N ALA A 632 24.55 3.57 7.85
CA ALA A 632 25.64 4.17 7.09
C ALA A 632 25.47 5.70 6.91
N ILE A 633 24.22 6.19 6.95
CA ILE A 633 23.88 7.63 6.90
C ILE A 633 24.00 8.27 8.28
N SER A 634 23.42 7.64 9.29
CA SER A 634 23.41 8.08 10.68
C SER A 634 23.70 6.87 11.57
N PRO A 635 24.93 6.68 12.06
CA PRO A 635 25.29 5.48 12.81
C PRO A 635 24.46 5.33 14.08
N PHE A 636 23.71 4.24 14.20
CA PHE A 636 22.65 4.10 15.20
C PHE A 636 23.15 4.06 16.65
N CYS A 637 24.40 3.60 16.86
CA CYS A 637 25.09 3.60 18.15
C CYS A 637 25.96 4.85 18.41
N ALA A 638 26.03 5.82 17.49
CA ALA A 638 26.83 7.04 17.70
C ALA A 638 26.08 8.10 18.52
N ASP A 639 26.84 8.96 19.21
CA ASP A 639 26.37 10.07 20.05
C ASP A 639 25.28 9.66 21.08
N ARG A 640 25.55 8.57 21.81
CA ARG A 640 24.79 8.06 22.96
C ARG A 640 25.67 7.96 24.21
#